data_AF-A0A8T4NMN9-F1
#
_entry.id   AF-A0A8T4NMN9-F1
#
_cell.length_a   1.000
_cell.length_b   1.000
_cell.length_c   1.000
_cell.angle_alpha   90.00
_cell.angle_beta   90.00
_cell.angle_gamma   90.00
#
_symmetry.space_group_name_H-M   'P 1'
#
loop_
_entity.id
_entity.type
_entity.pdbx_description
1 polymer ?
#
loop_
_entity_poly.entity_id
_entity_poly.type
_entity_poly.pdbx_seq_one_letter_code
_entity_poly.pdbx_strand_id
1 'polypeptide(L)'
;MKKKIIATGIFLMLMLSLIVFVAAQNESSSNSIEQNSPPDSETTSNSVTNQEVTSTTTENSSNDISDNSKNKTEFNVDAGITPDNPIYFVKDTYQRIVVGNDPERALGYREQKIAEAKAMVEKGKPEEAEQVLDRALQYGNIVEKEVSPELKDKVKESAVKVEGAINDMKENTKGEQWKDVNEGFDNNIEQGEKVEIAAELSAKIAELCETLAKLDPLQYADSCKPKDNSPRWMKEQNKQLTKEQEQQAQAFFDKLSQCFENPKQCDCKGMGIQKFEDFCVQQSALAVKCMDGDKTSCDSMNNGAPEDLLPDYLIPVMKQVESKYSKSQFDNFAPEECVKANAKTPQECNKIMFKLNAPEECLDAGLTGTSREDETKCRDIMFQQNTPKECADAGITSQDKNGARKCAKIMFQSRAPQQCLDAGLTGEGRDDEKKCRELMQSQGGNYKQINNTYAPQFNRDCNSIQDVNEKMKCFEEFYNNAQFQIKDDFRQREMTDQNTGEKITPEEEAQRKVCMDKGMGTILKYENGKRVVICVDKNQLGAQGGQQCQSQDQIERLKQDCKSRGQDAQVETRGGCPWVICIGGETQKQSYQQPGHVAGDKSGIKCPDNICDDYEKMNSYACPEDCGETRQPENYQQPQNRIDQPQQPDQNQENFCSGQAPSCAPNGAPYCQNGNWVCPSAPQQEQVPQQPPQEQQPTQPIEQPQTPAPIQTPEITPSPAPVTGGVITGRVITSEYGNENSRSGDSFLDYWFNR
;
A
#
# COMPACT_ATOMS: atom_id res chain seq x y z
N MET A 1 75.39 9.19 20.29
CA MET A 1 74.78 8.31 19.28
C MET A 1 74.50 6.87 19.77
N LYS A 2 75.35 6.24 20.60
CA LYS A 2 75.14 4.85 21.06
C LYS A 2 73.85 4.58 21.88
N LYS A 3 73.32 5.56 22.63
CA LYS A 3 72.07 5.39 23.41
C LYS A 3 70.78 5.42 22.56
N LYS A 4 70.78 6.08 21.39
CA LYS A 4 69.60 6.08 20.50
C LYS A 4 69.44 4.76 19.74
N ILE A 5 70.54 4.09 19.38
CA ILE A 5 70.51 2.82 18.64
C ILE A 5 69.92 1.68 19.48
N ILE A 6 70.15 1.69 20.80
CA ILE A 6 69.64 0.64 21.70
C ILE A 6 68.11 0.79 21.89
N ALA A 7 67.60 2.01 22.01
CA ALA A 7 66.16 2.26 22.13
C ALA A 7 65.39 1.87 20.86
N THR A 8 65.94 2.18 19.67
CA THR A 8 65.31 1.79 18.40
C THR A 8 65.36 0.28 18.18
N GLY A 9 66.43 -0.40 18.61
CA GLY A 9 66.54 -1.87 18.51
C GLY A 9 65.53 -2.63 19.37
N ILE A 10 65.26 -2.16 20.60
CA ILE A 10 64.27 -2.79 21.49
C ILE A 10 62.85 -2.59 20.94
N PHE A 11 62.55 -1.42 20.38
CA PHE A 11 61.25 -1.13 19.78
C PHE A 11 61.00 -1.98 18.51
N LEU A 12 62.03 -2.21 17.70
CA LEU A 12 61.94 -3.03 16.49
C LEU A 12 61.79 -4.54 16.81
N MET A 13 62.45 -5.02 17.88
CA MET A 13 62.27 -6.39 18.40
C MET A 13 60.87 -6.64 18.98
N LEU A 14 60.28 -5.65 19.65
CA LEU A 14 58.91 -5.76 20.16
C LEU A 14 57.87 -5.77 19.03
N MET A 15 58.08 -4.96 17.98
CA MET A 15 57.23 -4.97 16.79
C MET A 15 57.33 -6.28 15.99
N LEU A 16 58.54 -6.85 15.86
CA LEU A 16 58.74 -8.14 15.18
C LEU A 16 58.11 -9.32 15.93
N SER A 17 58.14 -9.30 17.27
CA SER A 17 57.49 -10.34 18.10
C SER A 17 55.97 -10.35 17.96
N LEU A 18 55.35 -9.19 17.69
CA LEU A 18 53.90 -9.08 17.45
C LEU A 18 53.46 -9.60 16.08
N ILE A 19 54.31 -9.50 15.05
CA ILE A 19 54.00 -9.97 13.70
C ILE A 19 54.06 -11.51 13.61
N VAL A 20 54.95 -12.15 14.36
CA VAL A 20 55.09 -13.63 14.36
C VAL A 20 53.89 -14.32 15.03
N PHE A 21 53.20 -13.69 15.98
CA PHE A 21 52.02 -14.26 16.63
C PHE A 21 50.77 -14.27 15.73
N VAL A 22 50.68 -13.37 14.74
CA VAL A 22 49.51 -13.28 13.84
C VAL A 22 49.59 -14.28 12.68
N ALA A 23 50.78 -14.76 12.32
CA ALA A 23 50.96 -15.71 11.21
C ALA A 23 50.77 -17.19 11.61
N ALA A 24 50.64 -17.52 12.90
CA ALA A 24 50.64 -18.91 13.39
C ALA A 24 49.24 -19.56 13.51
N GLN A 25 48.15 -18.89 13.14
CA GLN A 25 46.79 -19.44 13.26
C GLN A 25 46.11 -19.83 11.94
N ASN A 26 46.82 -19.85 10.80
CA ASN A 26 46.16 -20.03 9.50
C ASN A 26 46.65 -21.21 8.64
N GLU A 27 47.07 -22.33 9.26
CA GLU A 27 47.33 -23.58 8.52
C GLU A 27 46.89 -24.82 9.32
N SER A 28 45.67 -25.29 9.06
CA SER A 28 45.19 -26.68 9.21
C SER A 28 43.70 -26.66 8.83
N SER A 29 43.16 -27.33 7.82
CA SER A 29 43.56 -28.51 7.07
C SER A 29 42.82 -28.52 5.72
N SER A 30 43.48 -29.01 4.67
CA SER A 30 42.82 -29.41 3.42
C SER A 30 43.16 -30.86 3.09
N ASN A 31 42.10 -31.61 2.80
CA ASN A 31 41.94 -32.76 1.90
C ASN A 31 42.80 -34.03 2.03
N SER A 32 42.08 -35.15 2.13
CA SER A 32 42.43 -36.40 1.44
C SER A 32 41.17 -37.14 0.96
N ILE A 33 41.20 -37.53 -0.31
CA ILE A 33 40.21 -38.28 -1.10
C ILE A 33 40.58 -39.78 -1.03
N GLU A 34 39.61 -40.71 -0.89
CA GLU A 34 39.37 -41.87 -1.78
C GLU A 34 38.43 -42.98 -1.23
N GLN A 35 37.47 -43.35 -2.09
CA GLN A 35 36.95 -44.70 -2.46
C GLN A 35 35.98 -45.53 -1.56
N ASN A 36 34.76 -45.68 -2.12
CA ASN A 36 33.95 -46.89 -2.41
C ASN A 36 33.42 -47.87 -1.31
N SER A 37 32.09 -47.80 -1.12
CA SER A 37 31.07 -48.88 -1.11
C SER A 37 30.95 -49.90 0.06
N PRO A 38 29.74 -50.49 0.28
CA PRO A 38 29.06 -50.63 1.58
C PRO A 38 29.17 -52.04 2.22
N PRO A 39 28.76 -52.24 3.49
CA PRO A 39 27.41 -52.78 3.73
C PRO A 39 26.70 -52.38 5.06
N ASP A 40 25.38 -52.58 5.05
CA ASP A 40 24.49 -53.06 6.11
C ASP A 40 24.34 -52.32 7.46
N SER A 41 23.19 -51.63 7.55
CA SER A 41 22.11 -51.90 8.50
C SER A 41 22.50 -52.19 9.96
N GLU A 42 22.46 -51.16 10.81
CA GLU A 42 21.87 -51.31 12.14
C GLU A 42 21.14 -50.03 12.57
N THR A 43 19.82 -50.19 12.66
CA THR A 43 18.82 -49.23 13.10
C THR A 43 19.07 -48.80 14.55
N THR A 44 19.37 -47.51 14.77
CA THR A 44 19.11 -46.86 16.06
C THR A 44 18.30 -45.60 15.82
N SER A 45 16.99 -45.73 15.98
CA SER A 45 16.02 -44.64 15.89
C SER A 45 16.21 -43.67 17.05
N ASN A 46 16.60 -42.42 16.75
CA ASN A 46 16.29 -41.28 17.60
C ASN A 46 15.42 -40.30 16.79
N SER A 47 14.15 -40.30 17.16
CA SER A 47 13.11 -39.37 16.74
C SER A 47 13.52 -37.93 17.07
N VAL A 48 13.81 -37.14 16.05
CA VAL A 48 13.82 -35.68 16.14
C VAL A 48 12.36 -35.23 16.12
N THR A 49 11.84 -34.92 17.30
CA THR A 49 10.56 -34.25 17.47
C THR A 49 10.74 -32.79 17.06
N ASN A 50 10.19 -32.40 15.91
CA ASN A 50 9.98 -30.99 15.58
C ASN A 50 8.99 -30.41 16.60
N GLN A 51 9.50 -29.59 17.52
CA GLN A 51 8.64 -28.70 18.32
C GLN A 51 8.38 -27.44 17.49
N GLU A 52 7.17 -27.39 16.97
CA GLU A 52 6.47 -26.22 16.47
C GLU A 52 6.41 -25.19 17.60
N VAL A 53 7.19 -24.11 17.48
CA VAL A 53 7.11 -22.96 18.38
C VAL A 53 5.91 -22.15 17.93
N THR A 54 4.77 -22.40 18.58
CA THR A 54 3.58 -21.56 18.45
C THR A 54 3.84 -20.22 19.12
N SER A 55 4.15 -19.22 18.31
CA SER A 55 4.24 -17.82 18.72
C SER A 55 2.85 -17.31 19.06
N THR A 56 2.50 -17.27 20.34
CA THR A 56 1.25 -16.65 20.81
C THR A 56 1.42 -15.13 20.74
N THR A 57 0.78 -14.52 19.75
CA THR A 57 0.61 -13.06 19.65
C THR A 57 -0.06 -12.55 20.92
N THR A 58 0.69 -11.84 21.75
CA THR A 58 0.16 -11.13 22.92
C THR A 58 -0.31 -9.77 22.45
N GLU A 59 -1.63 -9.54 22.47
CA GLU A 59 -2.23 -8.26 22.15
C GLU A 59 -1.89 -7.20 23.20
N ASN A 60 -1.72 -5.96 22.71
CA ASN A 60 -1.39 -4.75 23.42
C ASN A 60 -2.25 -4.51 24.68
N SER A 61 -1.60 -4.54 25.85
CA SER A 61 -2.01 -3.78 27.02
C SER A 61 -0.84 -2.92 27.47
N SER A 62 -0.86 -1.66 27.07
CA SER A 62 0.07 -0.63 27.53
C SER A 62 -0.74 0.36 28.37
N ASN A 63 -0.73 0.18 29.69
CA ASN A 63 -0.81 1.22 30.73
C ASN A 63 -1.07 0.63 32.14
N ASP A 64 -0.35 -0.42 32.52
CA ASP A 64 -0.25 -0.84 33.93
C ASP A 64 1.19 -1.29 34.23
N ILE A 65 2.11 -0.32 34.25
CA ILE A 65 3.41 -0.47 34.92
C ILE A 65 3.32 0.31 36.23
N SER A 66 2.57 -0.23 37.19
CA SER A 66 2.55 0.29 38.56
C SER A 66 2.18 -0.80 39.57
N ASP A 67 2.82 -1.97 39.50
CA ASP A 67 2.97 -2.82 40.68
C ASP A 67 4.03 -3.92 40.47
N ASN A 68 5.29 -3.50 40.27
CA ASN A 68 6.42 -4.45 40.35
C ASN A 68 7.06 -4.33 41.73
N SER A 69 6.61 -5.22 42.62
CA SER A 69 7.43 -5.74 43.72
C SER A 69 8.81 -6.09 43.16
N LYS A 70 9.81 -5.25 43.46
CA LYS A 70 11.20 -5.39 43.04
C LYS A 70 11.75 -6.72 43.55
N ASN A 71 11.62 -7.78 42.76
CA ASN A 71 12.50 -8.93 42.86
C ASN A 71 13.91 -8.40 42.56
N LYS A 72 14.65 -8.08 43.63
CA LYS A 72 16.02 -7.57 43.57
C LYS A 72 16.87 -8.57 42.80
N THR A 73 17.05 -8.32 41.52
CA THR A 73 17.81 -9.18 40.63
C THR A 73 19.28 -8.97 41.00
N GLU A 74 19.96 -10.02 41.48
CA GLU A 74 21.35 -9.89 41.91
C GLU A 74 22.26 -9.56 40.73
N PHE A 75 22.99 -8.44 40.84
CA PHE A 75 23.99 -8.01 39.87
C PHE A 75 25.29 -8.81 40.05
N ASN A 76 25.34 -10.01 39.48
CA ASN A 76 26.45 -10.98 39.62
C ASN A 76 27.45 -10.94 38.44
N VAL A 77 27.88 -9.74 38.04
CA VAL A 77 28.89 -9.56 36.99
C VAL A 77 30.28 -9.38 37.63
N ASP A 78 31.29 -10.12 37.16
CA ASP A 78 32.66 -10.00 37.64
C ASP A 78 33.26 -8.64 37.25
N ALA A 79 33.71 -7.88 38.24
CA ALA A 79 34.43 -6.62 38.04
C ALA A 79 35.73 -6.84 37.24
N GLY A 80 36.40 -7.98 37.40
CA GLY A 80 37.69 -8.23 36.76
C GLY A 80 38.78 -7.23 37.21
N ILE A 81 39.72 -6.90 36.32
CA ILE A 81 40.81 -5.95 36.60
C ILE A 81 40.25 -4.53 36.68
N THR A 82 40.44 -3.88 37.82
CA THR A 82 40.03 -2.50 38.12
C THR A 82 41.13 -1.45 37.85
N PRO A 83 40.80 -0.14 37.77
CA PRO A 83 41.76 0.93 37.42
C PRO A 83 42.98 1.06 38.35
N ASP A 84 42.89 0.57 39.58
CA ASP A 84 43.98 0.55 40.54
C ASP A 84 45.10 -0.46 40.19
N ASN A 85 44.87 -1.32 39.19
CA ASN A 85 45.89 -2.22 38.67
C ASN A 85 46.64 -1.57 37.49
N PRO A 86 47.99 -1.55 37.49
CA PRO A 86 48.79 -0.96 36.42
C PRO A 86 48.59 -1.62 35.05
N ILE A 87 48.00 -2.80 34.96
CA ILE A 87 47.70 -3.49 33.68
C ILE A 87 46.34 -3.04 33.11
N TYR A 88 45.55 -2.27 33.86
CA TYR A 88 44.22 -1.82 33.45
C TYR A 88 44.21 -1.09 32.11
N PHE A 89 45.18 -0.22 31.86
CA PHE A 89 45.27 0.54 30.60
C PHE A 89 45.39 -0.37 29.36
N VAL A 90 46.07 -1.52 29.49
CA VAL A 90 46.24 -2.49 28.40
C VAL A 90 44.90 -3.17 28.11
N LYS A 91 44.20 -3.60 29.17
CA LYS A 91 42.88 -4.22 29.05
C LYS A 91 41.85 -3.26 28.48
N ASP A 92 41.77 -2.04 29.00
CA ASP A 92 40.80 -1.02 28.56
C ASP A 92 41.04 -0.59 27.10
N THR A 93 42.31 -0.47 26.68
CA THR A 93 42.64 -0.19 25.27
C THR A 93 42.25 -1.36 24.37
N TYR A 94 42.51 -2.60 24.80
CA TYR A 94 42.12 -3.80 24.05
C TYR A 94 40.59 -3.93 23.94
N GLN A 95 39.86 -3.71 25.03
CA GLN A 95 38.39 -3.72 25.04
C GLN A 95 37.83 -2.73 24.01
N ARG A 96 38.32 -1.49 23.99
CA ARG A 96 37.89 -0.48 23.00
C ARG A 96 38.11 -0.90 21.55
N ILE A 97 39.21 -1.59 21.26
CA ILE A 97 39.50 -2.11 19.91
C ILE A 97 38.57 -3.29 19.57
N VAL A 98 38.34 -4.19 20.51
CA VAL A 98 37.58 -5.43 20.30
C VAL A 98 36.06 -5.21 20.26
N VAL A 99 35.56 -4.20 20.97
CA VAL A 99 34.14 -3.82 20.92
C VAL A 99 33.78 -3.33 19.53
N GLY A 100 34.57 -2.42 18.96
CA GLY A 100 34.21 -1.79 17.68
C GLY A 100 32.80 -1.21 17.74
N ASN A 101 31.93 -1.67 16.84
CA ASN A 101 30.51 -1.32 16.77
C ASN A 101 29.61 -2.54 17.07
N ASP A 102 30.05 -3.46 17.93
CA ASP A 102 29.29 -4.64 18.33
C ASP A 102 28.44 -4.30 19.58
N PRO A 103 27.10 -4.18 19.44
CA PRO A 103 26.22 -3.78 20.54
C PRO A 103 26.16 -4.82 21.67
N GLU A 104 26.26 -6.12 21.37
CA GLU A 104 26.19 -7.17 22.39
C GLU A 104 27.45 -7.17 23.26
N ARG A 105 28.63 -7.03 22.63
CA ARG A 105 29.89 -6.87 23.37
C ARG A 105 29.92 -5.56 24.15
N ALA A 106 29.45 -4.46 23.55
CA ALA A 106 29.38 -3.17 24.24
C ALA A 106 28.48 -3.25 25.49
N LEU A 107 27.33 -3.93 25.39
CA LEU A 107 26.43 -4.16 26.52
C LEU A 107 27.13 -4.95 27.64
N GLY A 108 27.79 -6.06 27.31
CA GLY A 108 28.53 -6.85 28.29
C GLY A 108 29.66 -6.07 28.97
N TYR A 109 30.40 -5.23 28.23
CA TYR A 109 31.42 -4.38 28.84
C TYR A 109 30.83 -3.23 29.66
N ARG A 110 29.68 -2.68 29.28
CA ARG A 110 28.97 -1.69 30.10
C ARG A 110 28.65 -2.28 31.47
N GLU A 111 28.05 -3.46 31.52
CA GLU A 111 27.76 -4.16 32.78
C GLU A 111 29.03 -4.41 33.59
N GLN A 112 30.11 -4.85 32.93
CA GLN A 112 31.40 -5.06 33.57
C GLN A 112 31.97 -3.77 34.18
N LYS A 113 31.82 -2.62 33.51
CA LYS A 113 32.23 -1.32 34.04
C LYS A 113 31.39 -0.89 35.23
N ILE A 114 30.08 -1.15 35.23
CA ILE A 114 29.26 -0.91 36.44
C ILE A 114 29.71 -1.78 37.62
N ALA A 115 30.12 -3.04 37.38
CA ALA A 115 30.72 -3.89 38.41
C ALA A 115 32.07 -3.35 38.92
N GLU A 116 32.95 -2.87 38.03
CA GLU A 116 34.21 -2.22 38.38
C GLU A 116 33.98 -0.95 39.22
N ALA A 117 32.98 -0.13 38.87
CA ALA A 117 32.63 1.08 39.60
C ALA A 117 32.15 0.74 41.01
N LYS A 118 31.33 -0.31 41.17
CA LYS A 118 30.91 -0.83 42.47
C LYS A 118 32.10 -1.22 43.35
N ALA A 119 33.09 -1.91 42.79
CA ALA A 119 34.30 -2.25 43.52
C ALA A 119 35.14 -1.01 43.91
N MET A 120 35.13 0.07 43.11
CA MET A 120 35.82 1.33 43.47
C MET A 120 35.09 2.09 44.57
N VAL A 121 33.75 2.11 44.53
CA VAL A 121 32.90 2.69 45.58
C VAL A 121 33.14 2.00 46.92
N GLU A 122 33.14 0.67 46.96
CA GLU A 122 33.42 -0.12 48.16
C GLU A 122 34.83 0.13 48.73
N LYS A 123 35.80 0.44 47.87
CA LYS A 123 37.18 0.78 48.25
C LYS A 123 37.36 2.26 48.65
N GLY A 124 36.34 3.10 48.53
CA GLY A 124 36.43 4.52 48.84
C GLY A 124 37.24 5.35 47.83
N LYS A 125 37.19 4.98 46.54
CA LYS A 125 38.00 5.54 45.45
C LYS A 125 37.14 6.31 44.42
N PRO A 126 36.81 7.59 44.67
CA PRO A 126 35.87 8.33 43.84
C PRO A 126 36.39 8.63 42.42
N GLU A 127 37.65 9.05 42.26
CA GLU A 127 38.22 9.39 40.95
C GLU A 127 38.26 8.16 40.01
N GLU A 128 38.63 6.98 40.55
CA GLU A 128 38.63 5.74 39.76
C GLU A 128 37.21 5.25 39.45
N ALA A 129 36.23 5.49 40.35
CA ALA A 129 34.83 5.16 40.09
C ALA A 129 34.26 6.01 38.95
N GLU A 130 34.51 7.33 38.97
CA GLU A 130 34.12 8.26 37.91
C GLU A 130 34.69 7.83 36.56
N GLN A 131 36.00 7.53 36.49
CA GLN A 131 36.65 7.10 35.26
C GLN A 131 36.00 5.84 34.65
N VAL A 132 35.54 4.91 35.49
CA VAL A 132 34.89 3.68 35.06
C VAL A 132 33.45 3.95 34.60
N LEU A 133 32.72 4.83 35.27
CA LEU A 133 31.37 5.26 34.87
C LEU A 133 31.37 5.97 33.52
N ASP A 134 32.40 6.79 33.24
CA ASP A 134 32.60 7.41 31.92
C ASP A 134 32.81 6.36 30.82
N ARG A 135 33.49 5.26 31.14
CA ARG A 135 33.66 4.13 30.21
C ARG A 135 32.35 3.39 30.00
N ALA A 136 31.56 3.18 31.06
CA ALA A 136 30.23 2.59 30.95
C ALA A 136 29.32 3.42 30.02
N LEU A 137 29.36 4.76 30.14
CA LEU A 137 28.64 5.67 29.25
C LEU A 137 29.06 5.53 27.79
N GLN A 138 30.36 5.45 27.51
CA GLN A 138 30.88 5.27 26.15
C GLN A 138 30.35 3.98 25.50
N TYR A 139 30.32 2.88 26.26
CA TYR A 139 29.73 1.63 25.78
C TYR A 139 28.21 1.75 25.62
N GLY A 140 27.52 2.42 26.54
CA GLY A 140 26.09 2.73 26.43
C GLY A 140 25.74 3.44 25.11
N ASN A 141 26.53 4.42 24.69
CA ASN A 141 26.34 5.12 23.42
C ASN A 141 26.50 4.22 22.18
N ILE A 142 27.40 3.22 22.26
CA ILE A 142 27.57 2.23 21.17
C ILE A 142 26.33 1.34 21.10
N VAL A 143 25.82 0.86 22.25
CA VAL A 143 24.60 0.06 22.30
C VAL A 143 23.43 0.87 21.77
N GLU A 144 23.21 2.10 22.22
CA GLU A 144 22.11 2.96 21.75
C GLU A 144 22.08 3.09 20.23
N LYS A 145 23.25 3.26 19.60
CA LYS A 145 23.37 3.47 18.16
C LYS A 145 23.20 2.18 17.34
N GLU A 146 23.69 1.05 17.84
CA GLU A 146 23.80 -0.19 17.06
C GLU A 146 22.89 -1.32 17.57
N VAL A 147 22.10 -1.11 18.62
CA VAL A 147 21.21 -2.11 19.21
C VAL A 147 20.27 -2.68 18.15
N SER A 148 20.25 -4.00 18.05
CA SER A 148 19.40 -4.73 17.12
C SER A 148 18.10 -5.18 17.79
N PRO A 149 17.04 -5.44 17.00
CA PRO A 149 15.76 -5.95 17.52
C PRO A 149 15.90 -7.15 18.46
N GLU A 150 16.82 -8.07 18.16
CA GLU A 150 17.03 -9.31 18.91
C GLU A 150 17.67 -9.08 20.29
N LEU A 151 18.26 -7.91 20.51
CA LEU A 151 18.86 -7.53 21.78
C LEU A 151 17.89 -6.81 22.72
N LYS A 152 16.65 -6.54 22.29
CA LYS A 152 15.65 -5.80 23.08
C LYS A 152 15.51 -6.33 24.52
N ASP A 153 15.27 -7.63 24.68
CA ASP A 153 15.03 -8.22 26.00
C ASP A 153 16.30 -8.22 26.87
N LYS A 154 17.46 -8.50 26.26
CA LYS A 154 18.76 -8.45 26.94
C LYS A 154 19.08 -7.03 27.42
N VAL A 155 18.80 -6.02 26.60
CA VAL A 155 19.00 -4.61 26.95
C VAL A 155 18.10 -4.22 28.12
N LYS A 156 16.83 -4.62 28.10
CA LYS A 156 15.89 -4.33 29.18
C LYS A 156 16.31 -4.98 30.50
N GLU A 157 16.71 -6.24 30.45
CA GLU A 157 17.26 -6.96 31.60
C GLU A 157 18.53 -6.27 32.14
N SER A 158 19.43 -5.86 31.23
CA SER A 158 20.67 -5.15 31.56
C SER A 158 20.39 -3.79 32.21
N ALA A 159 19.42 -3.02 31.70
CA ALA A 159 19.05 -1.71 32.22
C ALA A 159 18.57 -1.80 33.68
N VAL A 160 17.65 -2.73 33.97
CA VAL A 160 17.14 -2.98 35.34
C VAL A 160 18.27 -3.40 36.30
N LYS A 161 19.16 -4.28 35.83
CA LYS A 161 20.34 -4.75 36.59
C LYS A 161 21.30 -3.62 36.91
N VAL A 162 21.64 -2.80 35.92
CA VAL A 162 22.54 -1.64 36.06
C VAL A 162 21.94 -0.58 36.97
N GLU A 163 20.66 -0.25 36.79
CA GLU A 163 19.96 0.72 37.64
C GLU A 163 19.92 0.26 39.11
N GLY A 164 19.63 -1.02 39.35
CA GLY A 164 19.68 -1.62 40.68
C GLY A 164 21.07 -1.53 41.32
N ALA A 165 22.12 -1.85 40.56
CA ALA A 165 23.50 -1.76 41.05
C ALA A 165 23.92 -0.31 41.35
N ILE A 166 23.51 0.65 40.51
CA ILE A 166 23.80 2.07 40.71
C ILE A 166 23.07 2.62 41.94
N ASN A 167 21.80 2.28 42.12
CA ASN A 167 21.04 2.72 43.29
C ASN A 167 21.63 2.16 44.60
N ASP A 168 22.10 0.90 44.60
CA ASP A 168 22.83 0.32 45.73
C ASP A 168 24.15 1.07 46.02
N MET A 169 24.86 1.55 44.99
CA MET A 169 26.07 2.37 45.18
C MET A 169 25.75 3.76 45.75
N LYS A 170 24.69 4.42 45.28
CA LYS A 170 24.25 5.75 45.75
C LYS A 170 24.00 5.81 47.25
N GLU A 171 23.54 4.72 47.86
CA GLU A 171 23.34 4.65 49.31
C GLU A 171 24.65 4.81 50.10
N ASN A 172 25.78 4.40 49.50
CA ASN A 172 27.10 4.36 50.12
C ASN A 172 27.99 5.57 49.75
N THR A 173 27.62 6.37 48.75
CA THR A 173 28.43 7.49 48.21
C THR A 173 27.93 8.87 48.67
N LYS A 174 27.92 9.10 49.99
CA LYS A 174 27.54 10.40 50.58
C LYS A 174 28.77 11.31 50.75
N GLY A 175 28.63 12.59 50.41
CA GLY A 175 29.64 13.64 50.64
C GLY A 175 30.18 14.28 49.36
N GLU A 176 30.85 15.43 49.50
CA GLU A 176 31.29 16.27 48.37
C GLU A 176 32.26 15.54 47.43
N GLN A 177 33.12 14.67 47.96
CA GLN A 177 34.08 13.88 47.19
C GLN A 177 33.44 12.87 46.21
N TRP A 178 32.14 12.59 46.35
CA TRP A 178 31.39 11.68 45.49
C TRP A 178 30.47 12.40 44.52
N LYS A 179 30.53 13.73 44.44
CA LYS A 179 29.62 14.52 43.63
C LYS A 179 29.67 14.12 42.15
N ASP A 180 30.88 14.05 41.58
CA ASP A 180 31.07 13.72 40.16
C ASP A 180 30.71 12.25 39.87
N VAL A 181 30.93 11.35 40.83
CA VAL A 181 30.50 9.94 40.75
C VAL A 181 28.97 9.83 40.77
N ASN A 182 28.28 10.60 41.62
CA ASN A 182 26.83 10.62 41.68
C ASN A 182 26.21 11.20 40.40
N GLU A 183 26.83 12.21 39.79
CA GLU A 183 26.47 12.69 38.45
C GLU A 183 26.69 11.59 37.39
N GLY A 184 27.82 10.89 37.45
CA GLY A 184 28.10 9.73 36.60
C GLY A 184 27.07 8.60 36.75
N PHE A 185 26.52 8.39 37.94
CA PHE A 185 25.42 7.46 38.18
C PHE A 185 24.13 7.88 37.49
N ASP A 186 23.72 9.14 37.64
CA ASP A 186 22.52 9.68 36.98
C ASP A 186 22.64 9.58 35.46
N ASN A 187 23.78 9.98 34.91
CA ASN A 187 24.07 9.89 33.48
C ASN A 187 23.99 8.44 32.97
N ASN A 188 24.51 7.46 33.73
CA ASN A 188 24.46 6.05 33.34
C ASN A 188 23.05 5.45 33.41
N ILE A 189 22.21 5.90 34.34
CA ILE A 189 20.79 5.52 34.41
C ILE A 189 20.05 6.10 33.21
N GLU A 190 20.19 7.41 32.94
CA GLU A 190 19.57 8.06 31.79
C GLU A 190 20.00 7.42 30.46
N GLN A 191 21.29 7.08 30.32
CA GLN A 191 21.78 6.34 29.17
C GLN A 191 21.20 4.92 29.09
N GLY A 192 20.83 4.30 30.22
CA GLY A 192 20.10 3.03 30.26
C GLY A 192 18.74 3.15 29.62
N GLU A 193 17.97 4.16 30.00
CA GLU A 193 16.65 4.46 29.45
C GLU A 193 16.71 4.73 27.95
N LYS A 194 17.68 5.54 27.48
CA LYS A 194 17.88 5.80 26.04
C LYS A 194 18.17 4.52 25.25
N VAL A 195 19.00 3.64 25.80
CA VAL A 195 19.34 2.36 25.17
C VAL A 195 18.13 1.43 25.12
N GLU A 196 17.30 1.39 26.17
CA GLU A 196 16.04 0.63 26.17
C GLU A 196 15.08 1.15 25.09
N ILE A 197 14.84 2.46 25.03
CA ILE A 197 13.99 3.11 24.02
C ILE A 197 14.52 2.84 22.61
N ALA A 198 15.84 2.93 22.39
CA ALA A 198 16.46 2.62 21.10
C ALA A 198 16.26 1.15 20.70
N ALA A 199 16.30 0.23 21.65
CA ALA A 199 16.07 -1.20 21.40
C ALA A 199 14.60 -1.48 21.05
N GLU A 200 13.65 -0.86 21.76
CA GLU A 200 12.23 -0.93 21.46
C GLU A 200 11.92 -0.34 20.09
N LEU A 201 12.49 0.83 19.78
CA LEU A 201 12.32 1.48 18.48
C LEU A 201 12.88 0.62 17.37
N SER A 202 14.07 0.03 17.56
CA SER A 202 14.68 -0.86 16.58
C SER A 202 13.80 -2.07 16.29
N ALA A 203 13.22 -2.68 17.32
CA ALA A 203 12.27 -3.78 17.16
C ALA A 203 11.00 -3.37 16.38
N LYS A 204 10.38 -2.23 16.72
CA LYS A 204 9.19 -1.71 16.01
C LYS A 204 9.50 -1.37 14.55
N ILE A 205 10.66 -0.76 14.28
CA ILE A 205 11.09 -0.44 12.91
C ILE A 205 11.31 -1.73 12.13
N ALA A 206 11.96 -2.74 12.70
CA ALA A 206 12.20 -4.01 12.01
C ALA A 206 10.89 -4.71 11.63
N GLU A 207 9.91 -4.76 12.54
CA GLU A 207 8.58 -5.32 12.30
C GLU A 207 7.80 -4.54 11.23
N LEU A 208 7.81 -3.21 11.31
CA LEU A 208 7.19 -2.33 10.32
C LEU A 208 7.81 -2.56 8.94
N CYS A 209 9.14 -2.60 8.85
CA CYS A 209 9.85 -2.76 7.60
C CYS A 209 9.64 -4.13 6.98
N GLU A 210 9.58 -5.21 7.78
CA GLU A 210 9.21 -6.53 7.29
C GLU A 210 7.76 -6.55 6.77
N THR A 211 6.85 -5.88 7.47
CA THR A 211 5.44 -5.77 7.06
C THR A 211 5.29 -4.97 5.77
N LEU A 212 5.96 -3.82 5.66
CA LEU A 212 5.96 -3.01 4.44
C LEU A 212 6.59 -3.75 3.27
N ALA A 213 7.69 -4.49 3.48
CA ALA A 213 8.29 -5.28 2.42
C ALA A 213 7.32 -6.32 1.82
N LYS A 214 6.40 -6.86 2.64
CA LYS A 214 5.36 -7.81 2.20
C LYS A 214 4.14 -7.13 1.58
N LEU A 215 3.69 -6.01 2.14
CA LEU A 215 2.43 -5.37 1.77
C LEU A 215 2.58 -4.29 0.69
N ASP A 216 3.59 -3.44 0.83
CA ASP A 216 3.82 -2.28 -0.03
C ASP A 216 5.34 -2.02 -0.18
N PRO A 217 5.98 -2.69 -1.16
CA PRO A 217 7.41 -2.55 -1.36
C PRO A 217 7.85 -1.14 -1.81
N LEU A 218 6.94 -0.29 -2.29
CA LEU A 218 7.23 1.12 -2.61
C LEU A 218 7.43 1.90 -1.31
N GLN A 219 6.46 1.82 -0.40
CA GLN A 219 6.55 2.43 0.93
C GLN A 219 7.78 1.92 1.69
N TYR A 220 8.13 0.64 1.53
CA TYR A 220 9.36 0.08 2.07
C TYR A 220 10.62 0.78 1.53
N ALA A 221 10.73 0.93 0.20
CA ALA A 221 11.90 1.54 -0.43
C ALA A 221 12.12 2.99 0.01
N ASP A 222 11.03 3.71 0.29
CA ASP A 222 11.07 5.08 0.78
C ASP A 222 11.37 5.17 2.28
N SER A 223 10.72 4.34 3.11
CA SER A 223 10.75 4.47 4.57
C SER A 223 11.84 3.66 5.27
N CYS A 224 12.20 2.50 4.71
CA CYS A 224 13.01 1.47 5.36
C CYS A 224 14.39 1.27 4.72
N LYS A 225 14.66 1.94 3.59
CA LYS A 225 15.95 1.84 2.93
C LYS A 225 17.04 2.45 3.82
N PRO A 226 18.09 1.69 4.18
CA PRO A 226 19.14 2.19 5.04
C PRO A 226 19.93 3.32 4.37
N LYS A 227 20.21 4.38 5.13
CA LYS A 227 21.13 5.46 4.76
C LYS A 227 22.57 5.06 5.17
N ASP A 228 23.58 5.83 4.74
CA ASP A 228 24.99 5.54 5.06
C ASP A 228 25.26 5.44 6.57
N ASN A 229 24.52 6.23 7.36
CA ASN A 229 24.62 6.27 8.83
C ASN A 229 23.67 5.31 9.55
N SER A 230 22.89 4.49 8.83
CA SER A 230 21.98 3.53 9.45
C SER A 230 22.74 2.45 10.25
N PRO A 231 22.15 1.93 11.34
CA PRO A 231 22.69 0.83 12.12
C PRO A 231 23.01 -0.39 11.25
N ARG A 232 23.99 -1.20 11.66
CA ARG A 232 24.40 -2.38 10.90
C ARG A 232 23.28 -3.40 10.72
N TRP A 233 22.46 -3.62 11.73
CA TRP A 233 21.36 -4.59 11.67
C TRP A 233 20.35 -4.22 10.58
N MET A 234 20.02 -2.94 10.42
CA MET A 234 19.07 -2.45 9.41
C MET A 234 19.64 -2.66 7.99
N LYS A 235 20.94 -2.46 7.81
CA LYS A 235 21.63 -2.73 6.53
C LYS A 235 21.59 -4.22 6.18
N GLU A 236 21.81 -5.09 7.16
CA GLU A 236 21.77 -6.54 6.93
C GLU A 236 20.32 -7.02 6.67
N GLN A 237 19.33 -6.50 7.40
CA GLN A 237 17.91 -6.81 7.17
C GLN A 237 17.49 -6.39 5.74
N ASN A 238 17.85 -5.18 5.30
CA ASN A 238 17.57 -4.74 3.93
C ASN A 238 18.23 -5.65 2.89
N LYS A 239 19.46 -6.12 3.13
CA LYS A 239 20.15 -7.06 2.23
C LYS A 239 19.45 -8.42 2.15
N GLN A 240 18.88 -8.91 3.26
CA GLN A 240 18.08 -10.13 3.26
C GLN A 240 16.81 -9.93 2.43
N LEU A 241 16.09 -8.83 2.67
CA LEU A 241 14.88 -8.47 1.92
C LEU A 241 15.16 -8.29 0.43
N THR A 242 16.29 -7.74 0.02
CA THR A 242 16.64 -7.64 -1.42
C THR A 242 16.77 -9.01 -2.10
N LYS A 243 17.24 -10.06 -1.40
CA LYS A 243 17.30 -11.40 -1.98
C LYS A 243 15.92 -12.01 -2.18
N GLU A 244 15.01 -11.77 -1.24
CA GLU A 244 13.62 -12.20 -1.35
C GLU A 244 12.92 -11.44 -2.49
N GLN A 245 13.16 -10.13 -2.61
CA GLN A 245 12.68 -9.31 -3.72
C GLN A 245 13.24 -9.79 -5.07
N GLU A 246 14.52 -10.18 -5.14
CA GLU A 246 15.11 -10.78 -6.34
C GLU A 246 14.43 -12.12 -6.71
N GLN A 247 14.14 -12.97 -5.71
CA GLN A 247 13.41 -14.22 -5.95
C GLN A 247 11.97 -13.97 -6.39
N GLN A 248 11.29 -12.99 -5.77
CA GLN A 248 9.94 -12.58 -6.16
C GLN A 248 9.95 -12.00 -7.58
N ALA A 249 10.92 -11.16 -7.91
CA ALA A 249 11.12 -10.62 -9.25
C ALA A 249 11.32 -11.72 -10.30
N GLN A 250 12.12 -12.73 -9.97
CA GLN A 250 12.34 -13.87 -10.85
C GLN A 250 11.05 -14.69 -11.03
N ALA A 251 10.33 -15.01 -9.95
CA ALA A 251 9.06 -15.73 -10.02
C ALA A 251 7.99 -14.94 -10.80
N PHE A 252 7.93 -13.64 -10.58
CA PHE A 252 7.09 -12.71 -11.32
C PHE A 252 7.43 -12.72 -12.81
N PHE A 253 8.72 -12.60 -13.15
CA PHE A 253 9.20 -12.65 -14.54
C PHE A 253 8.80 -13.95 -15.22
N ASP A 254 9.02 -15.09 -14.57
CA ASP A 254 8.79 -16.42 -15.14
C ASP A 254 7.29 -16.67 -15.36
N LYS A 255 6.45 -16.35 -14.37
CA LYS A 255 4.99 -16.48 -14.50
C LYS A 255 4.42 -15.52 -15.54
N LEU A 256 4.85 -14.27 -15.54
CA LEU A 256 4.38 -13.29 -16.52
C LEU A 256 4.83 -13.66 -17.93
N SER A 257 6.06 -14.14 -18.08
CA SER A 257 6.58 -14.66 -19.37
C SER A 257 5.73 -15.81 -19.90
N GLN A 258 5.34 -16.77 -19.04
CA GLN A 258 4.44 -17.87 -19.43
C GLN A 258 3.08 -17.35 -19.92
N CYS A 259 2.54 -16.31 -19.27
CA CYS A 259 1.29 -15.68 -19.68
C CYS A 259 1.37 -14.99 -21.05
N PHE A 260 2.51 -14.34 -21.35
CA PHE A 260 2.76 -13.74 -22.67
C PHE A 260 3.00 -14.79 -23.76
N GLU A 261 3.61 -15.93 -23.43
CA GLU A 261 3.80 -17.05 -24.36
C GLU A 261 2.49 -17.76 -24.71
N ASN A 262 1.65 -18.01 -23.72
CA ASN A 262 0.39 -18.71 -23.92
C ASN A 262 -0.70 -18.23 -22.93
N PRO A 263 -1.54 -17.26 -23.35
CA PRO A 263 -2.63 -16.77 -22.51
C PRO A 263 -3.60 -17.86 -22.04
N LYS A 264 -3.76 -18.97 -22.79
CA LYS A 264 -4.64 -20.09 -22.43
C LYS A 264 -4.11 -20.93 -21.26
N GLN A 265 -2.81 -20.85 -20.97
CA GLN A 265 -2.14 -21.58 -19.88
C GLN A 265 -1.58 -20.64 -18.80
N CYS A 266 -1.94 -19.36 -18.84
CA CYS A 266 -1.48 -18.36 -17.91
C CYS A 266 -1.95 -18.67 -16.48
N ASP A 267 -1.01 -18.94 -15.57
CA ASP A 267 -1.27 -19.06 -14.13
C ASP A 267 -0.88 -17.76 -13.42
N CYS A 268 -1.85 -16.85 -13.32
CA CYS A 268 -1.68 -15.56 -12.65
C CYS A 268 -1.49 -15.67 -11.13
N LYS A 269 -1.74 -16.82 -10.50
CA LYS A 269 -1.62 -16.96 -9.04
C LYS A 269 -0.17 -17.01 -8.60
N GLY A 270 0.17 -16.41 -7.47
CA GLY A 270 1.51 -16.51 -6.88
C GLY A 270 2.57 -15.69 -7.61
N MET A 271 2.17 -14.61 -8.28
CA MET A 271 3.07 -13.53 -8.71
C MET A 271 3.44 -12.60 -7.54
N GLY A 272 2.73 -12.71 -6.40
CA GLY A 272 3.08 -12.07 -5.15
C GLY A 272 2.53 -10.65 -4.98
N ILE A 273 1.68 -10.19 -5.92
CA ILE A 273 1.00 -8.88 -5.84
C ILE A 273 -0.45 -9.06 -6.23
N GLN A 274 -1.33 -9.15 -5.25
CA GLN A 274 -2.75 -9.49 -5.47
C GLN A 274 -3.43 -8.61 -6.53
N LYS A 275 -3.21 -7.28 -6.49
CA LYS A 275 -3.80 -6.35 -7.47
C LYS A 275 -3.37 -6.68 -8.90
N PHE A 276 -2.10 -7.06 -9.08
CA PHE A 276 -1.57 -7.44 -10.37
C PHE A 276 -2.06 -8.84 -10.78
N GLU A 277 -2.19 -9.78 -9.84
CA GLU A 277 -2.77 -11.10 -10.11
C GLU A 277 -4.20 -10.99 -10.63
N ASP A 278 -5.02 -10.14 -9.98
CA ASP A 278 -6.40 -9.88 -10.41
C ASP A 278 -6.45 -9.26 -11.82
N PHE A 279 -5.58 -8.26 -12.06
CA PHE A 279 -5.41 -7.68 -13.38
C PHE A 279 -4.95 -8.70 -14.43
N CYS A 280 -3.99 -9.56 -14.09
CA CYS A 280 -3.52 -10.64 -14.94
C CYS A 280 -4.64 -11.62 -15.29
N VAL A 281 -5.49 -12.01 -14.33
CA VAL A 281 -6.62 -12.92 -14.58
C VAL A 281 -7.61 -12.27 -15.57
N GLN A 282 -7.89 -10.99 -15.39
CA GLN A 282 -8.77 -10.25 -16.30
C GLN A 282 -8.16 -10.15 -17.71
N GLN A 283 -6.89 -9.75 -17.81
CA GLN A 283 -6.21 -9.54 -19.10
C GLN A 283 -5.96 -10.84 -19.85
N SER A 284 -5.57 -11.91 -19.15
CA SER A 284 -5.39 -13.24 -19.76
C SER A 284 -6.71 -13.76 -20.35
N ALA A 285 -7.85 -13.58 -19.66
CA ALA A 285 -9.15 -13.96 -20.19
C ALA A 285 -9.54 -13.16 -21.45
N LEU A 286 -9.25 -11.85 -21.49
CA LEU A 286 -9.45 -11.02 -22.68
C LEU A 286 -8.52 -11.46 -23.82
N ALA A 287 -7.26 -11.77 -23.52
CA ALA A 287 -6.28 -12.25 -24.50
C ALA A 287 -6.73 -13.58 -25.13
N VAL A 288 -7.24 -14.52 -24.34
CA VAL A 288 -7.78 -15.78 -24.86
C VAL A 288 -8.94 -15.54 -25.84
N LYS A 289 -9.89 -14.67 -25.48
CA LYS A 289 -11.01 -14.32 -26.38
C LYS A 289 -10.55 -13.61 -27.64
N CYS A 290 -9.58 -12.72 -27.51
CA CYS A 290 -8.98 -12.02 -28.64
C CYS A 290 -8.31 -13.02 -29.61
N MET A 291 -7.55 -14.00 -29.09
CA MET A 291 -6.97 -15.08 -29.90
C MET A 291 -8.02 -15.95 -30.60
N ASP A 292 -9.21 -16.09 -30.00
CA ASP A 292 -10.35 -16.80 -30.59
C ASP A 292 -11.17 -15.89 -31.55
N GLY A 293 -10.74 -14.65 -31.79
CA GLY A 293 -11.27 -13.74 -32.82
C GLY A 293 -12.25 -12.67 -32.32
N ASP A 294 -12.43 -12.49 -31.01
CA ASP A 294 -13.29 -11.43 -30.47
C ASP A 294 -12.61 -10.05 -30.50
N LYS A 295 -12.97 -9.24 -31.50
CA LYS A 295 -12.45 -7.87 -31.68
C LYS A 295 -12.68 -6.98 -30.46
N THR A 296 -13.81 -7.10 -29.77
CA THR A 296 -14.12 -6.26 -28.60
C THR A 296 -13.16 -6.53 -27.45
N SER A 297 -12.83 -7.81 -27.26
CA SER A 297 -11.83 -8.23 -26.28
C SER A 297 -10.44 -7.72 -26.65
N CYS A 298 -10.06 -7.76 -27.93
CA CYS A 298 -8.80 -7.19 -28.41
C CYS A 298 -8.70 -5.68 -28.15
N ASP A 299 -9.76 -4.92 -28.42
CA ASP A 299 -9.80 -3.48 -28.18
C ASP A 299 -9.71 -3.15 -26.67
N SER A 300 -10.32 -3.99 -25.85
CA SER A 300 -10.38 -3.81 -24.39
C SER A 300 -9.05 -4.11 -23.69
N MET A 301 -8.14 -4.87 -24.32
CA MET A 301 -6.80 -5.15 -23.77
C MET A 301 -5.90 -3.91 -23.68
N ASN A 302 -6.21 -2.86 -24.44
CA ASN A 302 -5.45 -1.60 -24.39
C ASN A 302 -5.80 -0.71 -23.18
N ASN A 303 -6.74 -1.14 -22.32
CA ASN A 303 -7.18 -0.34 -21.17
C ASN A 303 -6.43 -0.76 -19.89
N GLY A 304 -5.50 0.11 -19.45
CA GLY A 304 -4.82 0.03 -18.17
C GLY A 304 -3.29 -0.04 -18.31
N ALA A 305 -2.58 0.77 -17.52
CA ALA A 305 -1.13 0.71 -17.41
C ALA A 305 -0.76 -0.30 -16.30
N PRO A 306 -0.26 -1.50 -16.62
CA PRO A 306 0.12 -2.49 -15.62
C PRO A 306 1.19 -1.99 -14.65
N GLU A 307 1.99 -0.99 -15.06
CA GLU A 307 3.05 -0.40 -14.24
C GLU A 307 2.50 0.29 -12.98
N ASP A 308 1.29 0.85 -13.03
CA ASP A 308 0.65 1.49 -11.87
C ASP A 308 0.22 0.48 -10.80
N LEU A 309 0.21 -0.81 -11.13
CA LEU A 309 -0.15 -1.91 -10.22
C LEU A 309 1.08 -2.62 -9.65
N LEU A 310 2.29 -2.25 -10.11
CA LEU A 310 3.54 -2.90 -9.74
C LEU A 310 4.38 -2.02 -8.81
N PRO A 311 5.05 -2.62 -7.81
CA PRO A 311 6.12 -1.96 -7.10
C PRO A 311 7.30 -1.66 -8.02
N ASP A 312 8.05 -0.60 -7.71
CA ASP A 312 9.12 -0.07 -8.55
C ASP A 312 10.20 -1.10 -8.89
N TYR A 313 10.51 -2.02 -7.98
CA TYR A 313 11.52 -3.05 -8.23
C TYR A 313 11.09 -4.09 -9.27
N LEU A 314 9.79 -4.23 -9.55
CA LEU A 314 9.26 -5.11 -10.60
C LEU A 314 9.00 -4.39 -11.93
N ILE A 315 8.96 -3.06 -11.96
CA ILE A 315 8.81 -2.31 -13.21
C ILE A 315 9.93 -2.65 -14.22
N PRO A 316 11.22 -2.74 -13.83
CA PRO A 316 12.28 -3.21 -14.74
C PRO A 316 12.03 -4.62 -15.26
N VAL A 317 11.50 -5.50 -14.41
CA VAL A 317 11.19 -6.89 -14.76
C VAL A 317 10.05 -6.95 -15.78
N MET A 318 8.98 -6.19 -15.57
CA MET A 318 7.88 -6.03 -16.53
C MET A 318 8.42 -5.55 -17.89
N LYS A 319 9.21 -4.47 -17.90
CA LYS A 319 9.83 -3.94 -19.12
C LYS A 319 10.71 -4.97 -19.82
N GLN A 320 11.39 -5.82 -19.07
CA GLN A 320 12.19 -6.91 -19.62
C GLN A 320 11.30 -7.97 -20.30
N VAL A 321 10.17 -8.34 -19.70
CA VAL A 321 9.17 -9.24 -20.30
C VAL A 321 8.61 -8.62 -21.59
N GLU A 322 8.14 -7.38 -21.52
CA GLU A 322 7.62 -6.66 -22.69
C GLU A 322 8.65 -6.59 -23.82
N SER A 323 9.91 -6.29 -23.49
CA SER A 323 10.99 -6.29 -24.48
C SER A 323 11.20 -7.67 -25.13
N LYS A 324 11.19 -8.74 -24.32
CA LYS A 324 11.34 -10.12 -24.79
C LYS A 324 10.24 -10.52 -25.77
N TYR A 325 8.99 -10.12 -25.51
CA TYR A 325 7.83 -10.52 -26.32
C TYR A 325 7.36 -9.47 -27.33
N SER A 326 7.93 -8.26 -27.33
CA SER A 326 7.60 -7.19 -28.28
C SER A 326 7.70 -7.64 -29.75
N LYS A 327 8.65 -8.55 -30.06
CA LYS A 327 8.80 -9.12 -31.41
C LYS A 327 7.69 -10.12 -31.76
N SER A 328 7.32 -11.00 -30.84
CA SER A 328 6.27 -12.00 -31.06
C SER A 328 4.86 -11.41 -30.99
N GLN A 329 4.67 -10.29 -30.29
CA GLN A 329 3.40 -9.56 -30.30
C GLN A 329 3.12 -8.97 -31.68
N PHE A 330 4.15 -8.52 -32.41
CA PHE A 330 3.96 -8.00 -33.76
C PHE A 330 3.30 -9.03 -34.69
N ASP A 331 3.72 -10.30 -34.62
CA ASP A 331 3.17 -11.36 -35.48
C ASP A 331 1.68 -11.67 -35.20
N ASN A 332 1.23 -11.46 -33.96
CA ASN A 332 -0.14 -11.80 -33.53
C ASN A 332 -1.09 -10.60 -33.50
N PHE A 333 -0.56 -9.39 -33.38
CA PHE A 333 -1.34 -8.17 -33.14
C PHE A 333 -0.98 -7.03 -34.11
N ALA A 334 -0.31 -7.31 -35.22
CA ALA A 334 -0.18 -6.33 -36.30
C ALA A 334 -1.59 -5.88 -36.76
N PRO A 335 -1.83 -4.56 -36.91
CA PRO A 335 -3.07 -4.03 -37.47
C PRO A 335 -3.44 -4.74 -38.78
N GLU A 336 -4.74 -4.90 -39.06
CA GLU A 336 -5.22 -5.60 -40.25
C GLU A 336 -4.60 -5.04 -41.54
N GLU A 337 -4.37 -3.73 -41.58
CA GLU A 337 -3.72 -3.02 -42.69
C GLU A 337 -2.29 -3.53 -42.93
N CYS A 338 -1.54 -3.75 -41.85
CA CYS A 338 -0.18 -4.27 -41.89
C CYS A 338 -0.16 -5.75 -42.29
N VAL A 339 -1.09 -6.55 -41.77
CA VAL A 339 -1.23 -7.97 -42.14
C VAL A 339 -1.64 -8.10 -43.61
N LYS A 340 -2.61 -7.31 -44.08
CA LYS A 340 -3.05 -7.27 -45.49
C LYS A 340 -1.92 -6.85 -46.43
N ALA A 341 -1.06 -5.93 -45.98
CA ALA A 341 0.13 -5.51 -46.71
C ALA A 341 1.33 -6.47 -46.50
N ASN A 342 1.14 -7.58 -45.79
CA ASN A 342 2.13 -8.63 -45.53
C ASN A 342 3.42 -8.09 -44.88
N ALA A 343 3.28 -7.13 -43.97
CA ALA A 343 4.38 -6.61 -43.15
C ALA A 343 4.86 -7.69 -42.18
N LYS A 344 6.17 -7.97 -42.17
CA LYS A 344 6.79 -8.99 -41.30
C LYS A 344 7.54 -8.37 -40.12
N THR A 345 7.65 -7.05 -40.08
CA THR A 345 8.36 -6.34 -39.01
C THR A 345 7.59 -5.10 -38.56
N PRO A 346 7.76 -4.67 -37.30
CA PRO A 346 7.21 -3.40 -36.81
C PRO A 346 7.57 -2.20 -37.69
N GLN A 347 8.77 -2.19 -38.26
CA GLN A 347 9.25 -1.11 -39.14
C GLN A 347 8.49 -1.08 -40.47
N GLU A 348 8.22 -2.23 -41.07
CA GLU A 348 7.40 -2.32 -42.28
C GLU A 348 5.96 -1.89 -42.01
N CYS A 349 5.39 -2.31 -40.89
CA CYS A 349 4.05 -1.91 -40.50
C CYS A 349 3.95 -0.41 -40.20
N ASN A 350 4.92 0.17 -39.47
CA ASN A 350 4.96 1.62 -39.26
C ASN A 350 4.99 2.38 -40.58
N LYS A 351 5.74 1.90 -41.58
CA LYS A 351 5.74 2.50 -42.93
C LYS A 351 4.36 2.45 -43.59
N ILE A 352 3.62 1.35 -43.43
CA ILE A 352 2.27 1.19 -43.98
C ILE A 352 1.29 2.10 -43.24
N MET A 353 1.30 2.09 -41.90
CA MET A 353 0.43 2.92 -41.08
C MET A 353 0.70 4.40 -41.28
N PHE A 354 1.98 4.80 -41.41
CA PHE A 354 2.35 6.17 -41.74
C PHE A 354 1.77 6.57 -43.10
N LYS A 355 1.87 5.74 -44.14
CA LYS A 355 1.26 6.07 -45.44
C LYS A 355 -0.26 6.18 -45.41
N LEU A 356 -0.93 5.42 -44.54
CA LEU A 356 -2.38 5.42 -44.44
C LEU A 356 -2.92 6.58 -43.60
N ASN A 357 -2.18 6.98 -42.56
CA ASN A 357 -2.65 7.92 -41.55
C ASN A 357 -1.90 9.25 -41.54
N ALA A 358 -0.75 9.35 -42.22
CA ALA A 358 -0.03 10.62 -42.30
C ALA A 358 -0.86 11.64 -43.08
N PRO A 359 -0.89 12.91 -42.61
CA PRO A 359 -1.49 14.01 -43.35
C PRO A 359 -0.88 14.13 -44.75
N GLU A 360 -1.68 14.60 -45.72
CA GLU A 360 -1.26 14.71 -47.13
C GLU A 360 -0.03 15.62 -47.25
N GLU A 361 0.09 16.63 -46.39
CA GLU A 361 1.22 17.57 -46.36
C GLU A 361 2.55 16.89 -45.99
N CYS A 362 2.51 15.84 -45.15
CA CYS A 362 3.69 15.04 -44.84
C CYS A 362 4.07 14.10 -45.99
N LEU A 363 3.07 13.56 -46.70
CA LEU A 363 3.30 12.69 -47.86
C LEU A 363 3.84 13.51 -49.05
N ASP A 364 3.33 14.73 -49.26
CA ASP A 364 3.79 15.69 -50.27
C ASP A 364 5.22 16.17 -50.02
N ALA A 365 5.61 16.25 -48.74
CA ALA A 365 7.00 16.50 -48.35
C ALA A 365 7.94 15.29 -48.60
N GLY A 366 7.41 14.19 -49.15
CA GLY A 366 8.17 12.99 -49.49
C GLY A 366 8.53 12.11 -48.29
N LEU A 367 7.84 12.27 -47.16
CA LEU A 367 8.08 11.46 -45.97
C LEU A 367 7.42 10.09 -46.13
N THR A 368 8.16 9.04 -45.77
CA THR A 368 7.75 7.67 -46.07
C THR A 368 7.42 6.84 -44.84
N GLY A 369 7.71 7.37 -43.65
CA GLY A 369 7.61 6.64 -42.38
C GLY A 369 8.62 5.50 -42.26
N THR A 370 9.72 5.53 -43.03
CA THR A 370 10.75 4.47 -42.95
C THR A 370 11.73 4.67 -41.80
N SER A 371 11.73 5.85 -41.20
CA SER A 371 12.67 6.26 -40.16
C SER A 371 11.95 7.12 -39.12
N ARG A 372 12.50 7.16 -37.91
CA ARG A 372 12.00 8.03 -36.83
C ARG A 372 12.18 9.51 -37.19
N GLU A 373 13.15 9.80 -38.05
CA GLU A 373 13.38 11.12 -38.63
C GLU A 373 12.22 11.56 -39.52
N ASP A 374 11.58 10.65 -40.28
CA ASP A 374 10.41 10.99 -41.10
C ASP A 374 9.21 11.39 -40.22
N GLU A 375 8.97 10.66 -39.12
CA GLU A 375 7.91 11.00 -38.16
C GLU A 375 8.18 12.36 -37.49
N THR A 376 9.44 12.63 -37.16
CA THR A 376 9.86 13.90 -36.57
C THR A 376 9.66 15.05 -37.55
N LYS A 377 10.06 14.89 -38.82
CA LYS A 377 9.83 15.90 -39.87
C LYS A 377 8.34 16.13 -40.13
N CYS A 378 7.53 15.08 -40.13
CA CYS A 378 6.09 15.22 -40.32
C CYS A 378 5.47 16.01 -39.17
N ARG A 379 5.87 15.71 -37.93
CA ARG A 379 5.48 16.48 -36.74
C ARG A 379 5.85 17.96 -36.88
N ASP A 380 7.05 18.25 -37.40
CA ASP A 380 7.53 19.62 -37.59
C ASP A 380 6.73 20.36 -38.67
N ILE A 381 6.38 19.69 -39.77
CA ILE A 381 5.51 20.24 -40.83
C ILE A 381 4.11 20.54 -40.28
N MET A 382 3.52 19.58 -39.57
CA MET A 382 2.20 19.74 -38.97
C MET A 382 2.20 20.81 -37.90
N PHE A 383 3.26 20.91 -37.10
CA PHE A 383 3.42 22.00 -36.16
C PHE A 383 3.48 23.31 -36.93
N GLN A 384 4.30 23.47 -37.96
CA GLN A 384 4.41 24.72 -38.71
C GLN A 384 3.08 25.17 -39.35
N GLN A 385 2.30 24.23 -39.88
CA GLN A 385 1.01 24.53 -40.51
C GLN A 385 -0.10 24.82 -39.51
N ASN A 386 -0.08 24.14 -38.36
CA ASN A 386 -1.12 24.25 -37.33
C ASN A 386 -0.65 24.97 -36.07
N THR A 387 0.47 25.71 -36.13
CA THR A 387 0.98 26.46 -34.98
C THR A 387 -0.09 27.47 -34.59
N PRO A 388 -0.63 27.42 -33.35
CA PRO A 388 -1.57 28.42 -32.89
C PRO A 388 -0.97 29.81 -33.04
N LYS A 389 -1.80 30.79 -33.41
CA LYS A 389 -1.33 32.16 -33.70
C LYS A 389 -0.54 32.73 -32.52
N GLU A 390 -0.96 32.43 -31.29
CA GLU A 390 -0.30 32.85 -30.06
C GLU A 390 1.15 32.35 -29.95
N CYS A 391 1.43 31.15 -30.46
CA CYS A 391 2.77 30.57 -30.49
C CYS A 391 3.62 31.12 -31.65
N ALA A 392 3.00 31.33 -32.83
CA ALA A 392 3.66 31.95 -33.97
C ALA A 392 4.05 33.41 -33.68
N ASP A 393 3.16 34.17 -33.03
CA ASP A 393 3.38 35.55 -32.59
C ASP A 393 4.50 35.63 -31.54
N ALA A 394 4.67 34.57 -30.73
CA ALA A 394 5.80 34.41 -29.81
C ALA A 394 7.11 33.98 -30.48
N GLY A 395 7.13 33.86 -31.81
CA GLY A 395 8.31 33.50 -32.59
C GLY A 395 8.72 32.03 -32.46
N ILE A 396 7.82 31.16 -32.00
CA ILE A 396 8.09 29.73 -31.91
C ILE A 396 7.94 29.10 -33.30
N THR A 397 8.99 28.42 -33.75
CA THR A 397 9.02 27.75 -35.05
C THR A 397 9.22 26.25 -34.90
N SER A 398 9.02 25.50 -35.98
CA SER A 398 9.33 24.07 -36.02
C SER A 398 10.82 23.75 -35.82
N GLN A 399 11.71 24.74 -36.04
CA GLN A 399 13.15 24.56 -35.80
C GLN A 399 13.54 24.71 -34.32
N ASP A 400 12.64 25.20 -33.47
CA ASP A 400 12.89 25.22 -32.03
C ASP A 400 12.93 23.79 -31.49
N LYS A 401 14.09 23.38 -30.97
CA LYS A 401 14.27 22.05 -30.34
C LYS A 401 13.22 21.71 -29.27
N ASN A 402 12.58 22.73 -28.68
CA ASN A 402 11.49 22.59 -27.71
C ASN A 402 10.23 23.39 -28.12
N GLY A 403 10.01 23.63 -29.41
CA GLY A 403 8.95 24.50 -29.92
C GLY A 403 7.56 24.10 -29.43
N ALA A 404 7.21 22.82 -29.58
CA ALA A 404 5.95 22.27 -29.08
C ALA A 404 5.75 22.49 -27.57
N ARG A 405 6.79 22.26 -26.76
CA ARG A 405 6.72 22.46 -25.30
C ARG A 405 6.61 23.94 -24.92
N LYS A 406 7.37 24.82 -25.57
CA LYS A 406 7.24 26.28 -25.39
C LYS A 406 5.84 26.75 -25.78
N CYS A 407 5.29 26.23 -26.86
CA CYS A 407 3.95 26.57 -27.32
C CYS A 407 2.87 26.07 -26.34
N ALA A 408 2.98 24.82 -25.88
CA ALA A 408 2.09 24.28 -24.85
C ALA A 408 2.11 25.13 -23.57
N LYS A 409 3.29 25.62 -23.14
CA LYS A 409 3.42 26.55 -22.03
C LYS A 409 2.65 27.85 -22.26
N ILE A 410 2.79 28.49 -23.43
CA ILE A 410 2.08 29.73 -23.77
C ILE A 410 0.56 29.50 -23.81
N MET A 411 0.14 28.39 -24.41
CA MET A 411 -1.27 28.00 -24.49
C MET A 411 -1.84 27.74 -23.10
N PHE A 412 -1.09 27.07 -22.23
CA PHE A 412 -1.46 26.88 -20.84
C PHE A 412 -1.57 28.23 -20.11
N GLN A 413 -0.57 29.09 -20.20
CA GLN A 413 -0.60 30.40 -19.52
C GLN A 413 -1.73 31.31 -20.00
N SER A 414 -2.13 31.22 -21.28
CA SER A 414 -3.21 32.02 -21.85
C SER A 414 -4.61 31.47 -21.59
N ARG A 415 -4.74 30.15 -21.33
CA ARG A 415 -6.05 29.48 -21.21
C ARG A 415 -6.32 28.86 -19.86
N ALA A 416 -5.29 28.65 -19.03
CA ALA A 416 -5.45 28.08 -17.71
C ALA A 416 -6.27 29.04 -16.83
N PRO A 417 -7.23 28.52 -16.05
CA PRO A 417 -7.91 29.31 -15.02
C PRO A 417 -6.89 29.97 -14.08
N GLN A 418 -7.18 31.19 -13.65
CA GLN A 418 -6.28 31.97 -12.77
C GLN A 418 -5.87 31.18 -11.52
N GLN A 419 -6.77 30.36 -10.98
CA GLN A 419 -6.52 29.49 -9.83
C GLN A 419 -5.37 28.50 -10.04
N CYS A 420 -5.19 27.98 -11.26
CA CYS A 420 -4.06 27.10 -11.59
C CYS A 420 -2.74 27.88 -11.64
N LEU A 421 -2.76 29.10 -12.19
CA LEU A 421 -1.60 29.98 -12.22
C LEU A 421 -1.20 30.42 -10.81
N ASP A 422 -2.18 30.73 -9.96
CA ASP A 422 -1.99 31.11 -8.56
C ASP A 422 -1.44 29.95 -7.72
N ALA A 423 -1.79 28.71 -8.08
CA ALA A 423 -1.21 27.49 -7.51
C ALA A 423 0.23 27.20 -8.01
N GLY A 424 0.81 28.09 -8.82
CA GLY A 424 2.18 27.95 -9.34
C GLY A 424 2.30 26.98 -10.52
N LEU A 425 1.19 26.55 -11.13
CA LEU A 425 1.23 25.76 -12.36
C LEU A 425 1.51 26.71 -13.52
N THR A 426 2.62 26.51 -14.21
CA THR A 426 3.10 27.46 -15.21
C THR A 426 3.05 26.90 -16.63
N GLY A 427 2.74 25.61 -16.78
CA GLY A 427 2.85 24.87 -18.04
C GLY A 427 4.28 24.44 -18.35
N GLU A 428 5.23 24.63 -17.43
CA GLU A 428 6.59 24.12 -17.58
C GLU A 428 6.67 22.63 -17.24
N GLY A 429 5.89 22.17 -16.27
CA GLY A 429 5.80 20.76 -15.88
C GLY A 429 4.97 19.96 -16.88
N ARG A 430 5.39 18.71 -17.16
CA ARG A 430 4.63 17.78 -18.02
C ARG A 430 3.25 17.46 -17.42
N ASP A 431 3.12 17.59 -16.10
CA ASP A 431 1.91 17.27 -15.35
C ASP A 431 1.10 18.50 -14.94
N ASP A 432 1.51 19.72 -15.31
CA ASP A 432 0.83 20.96 -14.87
C ASP A 432 -0.63 21.01 -15.33
N GLU A 433 -0.92 20.51 -16.53
CA GLU A 433 -2.28 20.43 -17.05
C GLU A 433 -3.14 19.39 -16.32
N LYS A 434 -2.56 18.24 -15.96
CA LYS A 434 -3.21 17.22 -15.14
C LYS A 434 -3.51 17.77 -13.75
N LYS A 435 -2.52 18.38 -13.08
CA LYS A 435 -2.67 19.02 -11.77
C LYS A 435 -3.70 20.14 -11.79
N CYS A 436 -3.74 20.94 -12.85
CA CYS A 436 -4.74 21.99 -13.00
C CYS A 436 -6.15 21.39 -13.14
N ARG A 437 -6.30 20.30 -13.91
CA ARG A 437 -7.57 19.58 -14.03
C ARG A 437 -8.03 19.01 -12.69
N GLU A 438 -7.13 18.39 -11.93
CA GLU A 438 -7.40 17.86 -10.59
C GLU A 438 -7.79 18.98 -9.61
N LEU A 439 -7.09 20.13 -9.66
CA LEU A 439 -7.42 21.32 -8.88
C LEU A 439 -8.84 21.82 -9.20
N MET A 440 -9.18 21.97 -10.47
CA MET A 440 -10.50 22.41 -10.91
C MET A 440 -11.60 21.39 -10.56
N GLN A 441 -11.32 20.09 -10.65
CA GLN A 441 -12.26 19.03 -10.24
C GLN A 441 -12.51 19.04 -8.74
N SER A 442 -11.48 19.30 -7.93
CA SER A 442 -11.63 19.41 -6.47
C SER A 442 -12.47 20.61 -6.04
N GLN A 443 -12.52 21.68 -6.85
CA GLN A 443 -13.30 22.88 -6.57
C GLN A 443 -14.72 22.84 -7.17
N GLY A 444 -14.93 22.12 -8.28
CA GLY A 444 -16.20 22.08 -9.02
C GLY A 444 -17.25 21.11 -8.46
N GLY A 445 -16.92 20.31 -7.45
CA GLY A 445 -17.79 19.30 -6.90
C GLY A 445 -18.32 19.66 -5.51
N ASN A 446 -19.58 20.09 -5.44
CA ASN A 446 -20.45 19.88 -4.26
C ASN A 446 -20.83 18.39 -4.12
N TYR A 447 -19.88 17.50 -4.44
CA TYR A 447 -19.95 16.09 -4.12
C TYR A 447 -19.34 15.99 -2.73
N LYS A 448 -20.15 15.61 -1.75
CA LYS A 448 -19.74 15.37 -0.36
C LYS A 448 -18.64 14.29 -0.31
N GLN A 449 -17.41 14.65 -0.62
CA GLN A 449 -16.28 14.09 0.09
C GLN A 449 -16.37 14.68 1.49
N ILE A 450 -16.86 13.83 2.39
CA ILE A 450 -16.71 14.00 3.83
C ILE A 450 -15.27 14.45 4.07
N ASN A 451 -15.11 15.59 4.74
CA ASN A 451 -13.83 16.19 5.08
C ASN A 451 -12.86 15.15 5.67
N ASN A 452 -12.00 14.57 4.83
CA ASN A 452 -10.73 13.99 5.27
C ASN A 452 -9.69 15.11 5.29
N THR A 453 -9.90 16.08 6.18
CA THR A 453 -8.87 17.06 6.56
C THR A 453 -7.80 16.43 7.48
N TYR A 454 -7.84 15.11 7.64
CA TYR A 454 -6.82 14.25 8.26
C TYR A 454 -6.28 13.25 7.24
N ALA A 455 -5.77 13.72 6.10
CA ALA A 455 -4.75 12.94 5.39
C ALA A 455 -3.41 13.30 6.06
N PRO A 456 -2.92 12.50 7.04
CA PRO A 456 -1.61 12.77 7.63
C PRO A 456 -0.58 12.79 6.50
N GLN A 457 0.24 13.85 6.46
CA GLN A 457 1.33 13.94 5.51
C GLN A 457 2.29 12.77 5.79
N PHE A 458 2.23 11.72 4.98
CA PHE A 458 3.09 10.53 5.05
C PHE A 458 4.58 10.81 4.77
N ASN A 459 4.95 12.07 4.56
CA ASN A 459 6.27 12.46 4.09
C ASN A 459 7.11 13.18 5.16
N ARG A 460 6.90 12.83 6.44
CA ARG A 460 7.76 13.32 7.52
C ARG A 460 8.98 12.41 7.61
N ASP A 461 10.17 12.92 7.26
CA ASP A 461 11.42 12.16 7.37
C ASP A 461 11.79 11.99 8.85
N CYS A 462 11.22 10.98 9.52
CA CYS A 462 11.51 10.66 10.92
C CYS A 462 13.00 10.36 11.15
N ASN A 463 13.76 10.03 10.10
CA ASN A 463 15.21 9.83 10.21
C ASN A 463 16.01 11.14 10.37
N SER A 464 15.41 12.31 10.09
CA SER A 464 16.05 13.61 10.26
C SER A 464 16.00 14.15 11.69
N ILE A 465 15.18 13.56 12.56
CA ILE A 465 15.01 13.96 13.97
C ILE A 465 16.23 13.45 14.78
N GLN A 466 16.89 14.35 15.49
CA GLN A 466 18.07 14.01 16.31
C GLN A 466 17.70 13.44 17.68
N ASP A 467 16.61 13.93 18.29
CA ASP A 467 16.14 13.48 19.60
C ASP A 467 15.48 12.10 19.50
N VAL A 468 15.91 11.16 20.33
CA VAL A 468 15.46 9.76 20.27
C VAL A 468 13.98 9.64 20.65
N ASN A 469 13.50 10.43 21.61
CA ASN A 469 12.11 10.38 22.07
C ASN A 469 11.16 10.98 21.02
N GLU A 470 11.51 12.11 20.42
CA GLU A 470 10.74 12.72 19.35
C GLU A 470 10.77 11.85 18.08
N LYS A 471 11.91 11.22 17.79
CA LYS A 471 12.04 10.24 16.71
C LYS A 471 11.14 9.02 16.94
N MET A 472 11.13 8.47 18.16
CA MET A 472 10.24 7.37 18.56
C MET A 472 8.78 7.76 18.36
N LYS A 473 8.34 8.93 18.86
CA LYS A 473 6.98 9.43 18.65
C LYS A 473 6.63 9.56 17.18
N CYS A 474 7.55 10.05 16.34
CA CYS A 474 7.35 10.14 14.89
C CYS A 474 7.11 8.75 14.27
N PHE A 475 7.91 7.75 14.61
CA PHE A 475 7.73 6.38 14.12
C PHE A 475 6.48 5.71 14.70
N GLU A 476 6.11 5.96 15.95
CA GLU A 476 4.89 5.43 16.55
C GLU A 476 3.63 6.05 15.94
N GLU A 477 3.60 7.36 15.72
CA GLU A 477 2.52 8.04 14.99
C GLU A 477 2.41 7.50 13.57
N PHE A 478 3.54 7.33 12.88
CA PHE A 478 3.58 6.74 11.54
C PHE A 478 3.05 5.30 11.57
N TYR A 479 3.52 4.47 12.50
CA TYR A 479 3.11 3.08 12.65
C TYR A 479 1.62 2.96 12.95
N ASN A 480 1.11 3.73 13.91
CA ASN A 480 -0.29 3.72 14.31
C ASN A 480 -1.19 4.23 13.17
N ASN A 481 -0.78 5.29 12.46
CA ASN A 481 -1.49 5.78 11.29
C ASN A 481 -1.47 4.78 10.13
N ALA A 482 -0.33 4.13 9.87
CA ALA A 482 -0.20 3.11 8.84
C ALA A 482 -1.05 1.88 9.17
N GLN A 483 -1.02 1.40 10.41
CA GLN A 483 -1.87 0.30 10.88
C GLN A 483 -3.37 0.64 10.76
N PHE A 484 -3.77 1.85 11.17
CA PHE A 484 -5.15 2.29 11.07
C PHE A 484 -5.60 2.42 9.62
N GLN A 485 -4.77 3.01 8.75
CA GLN A 485 -5.10 3.12 7.32
C GLN A 485 -5.08 1.79 6.61
N ILE A 486 -4.13 0.89 6.89
CA ILE A 486 -4.15 -0.46 6.32
C ILE A 486 -5.45 -1.16 6.74
N LYS A 487 -5.83 -1.11 8.02
CA LYS A 487 -7.10 -1.68 8.49
C LYS A 487 -8.31 -1.02 7.82
N ASP A 488 -8.34 0.30 7.68
CA ASP A 488 -9.45 1.02 7.06
C ASP A 488 -9.52 0.82 5.54
N ASP A 489 -8.39 0.75 4.83
CA ASP A 489 -8.34 0.43 3.41
C ASP A 489 -8.79 -1.02 3.17
N PHE A 490 -8.34 -1.96 4.00
CA PHE A 490 -8.82 -3.35 3.96
C PHE A 490 -10.33 -3.39 4.24
N ARG A 491 -10.81 -2.68 5.27
CA ARG A 491 -12.24 -2.68 5.65
C ARG A 491 -13.12 -1.98 4.63
N GLN A 492 -12.67 -0.88 4.03
CA GLN A 492 -13.39 -0.21 2.94
C GLN A 492 -13.43 -1.06 1.66
N ARG A 493 -12.37 -1.84 1.39
CA ARG A 493 -12.32 -2.76 0.25
C ARG A 493 -13.16 -4.02 0.47
N GLU A 494 -13.18 -4.58 1.68
CA GLU A 494 -14.11 -5.65 2.06
C GLU A 494 -15.57 -5.18 1.93
N MET A 495 -15.84 -3.93 2.28
CA MET A 495 -17.15 -3.32 2.13
C MET A 495 -17.42 -2.77 0.72
N THR A 496 -16.81 -3.33 -0.33
CA THR A 496 -17.17 -3.02 -1.73
C THR A 496 -17.43 -4.33 -2.48
N ASP A 497 -18.60 -4.46 -3.10
CA ASP A 497 -18.94 -5.69 -3.83
C ASP A 497 -18.10 -5.80 -5.10
N GLN A 498 -17.38 -6.91 -5.25
CA GLN A 498 -16.45 -7.10 -6.35
C GLN A 498 -17.13 -7.21 -7.73
N ASN A 499 -18.43 -7.53 -7.80
CA ASN A 499 -19.15 -7.65 -9.06
C ASN A 499 -19.79 -6.33 -9.49
N THR A 500 -20.25 -5.51 -8.53
CA THR A 500 -20.98 -4.27 -8.83
C THR A 500 -20.17 -2.99 -8.58
N GLY A 501 -19.08 -3.06 -7.82
CA GLY A 501 -18.29 -1.90 -7.39
C GLY A 501 -19.00 -1.00 -6.38
N GLU A 502 -20.17 -1.41 -5.87
CA GLU A 502 -20.93 -0.63 -4.90
C GLU A 502 -20.45 -0.89 -3.47
N LYS A 503 -20.43 0.17 -2.63
CA LYS A 503 -20.16 0.02 -1.20
C LYS A 503 -21.26 -0.81 -0.54
N ILE A 504 -20.87 -1.86 0.17
CA ILE A 504 -21.70 -2.77 0.98
C ILE A 504 -21.93 -2.11 2.35
N THR A 505 -23.15 -2.20 2.88
CA THR A 505 -23.44 -1.71 4.23
C THR A 505 -22.99 -2.74 5.28
N PRO A 506 -22.71 -2.33 6.53
CA PRO A 506 -22.38 -3.27 7.60
C PRO A 506 -23.43 -4.38 7.80
N GLU A 507 -24.72 -4.09 7.59
CA GLU A 507 -25.77 -5.12 7.68
C GLU A 507 -25.71 -6.15 6.55
N GLU A 508 -25.35 -5.73 5.34
CA GLU A 508 -25.18 -6.63 4.21
C GLU A 508 -23.93 -7.50 4.37
N GLU A 509 -22.83 -6.94 4.88
CA GLU A 509 -21.62 -7.74 5.16
C GLU A 509 -21.87 -8.78 6.25
N ALA A 510 -22.63 -8.43 7.30
CA ALA A 510 -23.08 -9.40 8.30
C ALA A 510 -23.90 -10.54 7.68
N GLN A 511 -24.77 -10.23 6.71
CA GLN A 511 -25.53 -11.24 5.97
C GLN A 511 -24.64 -12.09 5.04
N ARG A 512 -23.64 -11.49 4.38
CA ARG A 512 -22.66 -12.22 3.55
C ARG A 512 -21.87 -13.20 4.39
N LYS A 513 -21.41 -12.79 5.56
CA LYS A 513 -20.70 -13.66 6.51
C LYS A 513 -21.55 -14.86 6.92
N VAL A 514 -22.84 -14.65 7.22
CA VAL A 514 -23.78 -15.75 7.51
C VAL A 514 -23.93 -16.73 6.32
N CYS A 515 -23.85 -16.26 5.08
CA CYS A 515 -23.84 -17.14 3.90
C CYS A 515 -22.52 -17.90 3.77
N MET A 516 -21.38 -17.23 3.97
CA MET A 516 -20.04 -17.83 3.87
C MET A 516 -19.78 -18.89 4.94
N ASP A 517 -20.23 -18.66 6.17
CA ASP A 517 -20.15 -19.62 7.28
C ASP A 517 -20.94 -20.91 6.98
N LYS A 518 -21.92 -20.83 6.07
CA LYS A 518 -22.69 -21.97 5.56
C LYS A 518 -22.10 -22.57 4.28
N GLY A 519 -20.92 -22.14 3.85
CA GLY A 519 -20.26 -22.60 2.62
C GLY A 519 -20.89 -22.08 1.32
N MET A 520 -21.81 -21.11 1.39
CA MET A 520 -22.51 -20.56 0.24
C MET A 520 -21.79 -19.33 -0.35
N GLY A 521 -21.98 -19.08 -1.64
CA GLY A 521 -21.64 -17.80 -2.28
C GLY A 521 -22.70 -16.73 -1.95
N THR A 522 -22.42 -15.48 -2.30
CA THR A 522 -23.33 -14.34 -2.06
C THR A 522 -23.53 -13.52 -3.32
N ILE A 523 -24.76 -13.10 -3.59
CA ILE A 523 -25.09 -12.13 -4.64
C ILE A 523 -25.90 -10.99 -4.03
N LEU A 524 -25.54 -9.74 -4.32
CA LEU A 524 -26.37 -8.58 -3.99
C LEU A 524 -27.42 -8.38 -5.09
N LYS A 525 -28.70 -8.30 -4.71
CA LYS A 525 -29.81 -7.94 -5.61
C LYS A 525 -30.69 -6.87 -5.00
N TYR A 526 -31.39 -6.14 -5.84
CA TYR A 526 -32.45 -5.22 -5.43
C TYR A 526 -33.80 -5.93 -5.50
N GLU A 527 -34.45 -6.09 -4.35
CA GLU A 527 -35.83 -6.56 -4.25
C GLU A 527 -36.69 -5.47 -3.61
N ASN A 528 -37.75 -5.06 -4.31
CA ASN A 528 -38.67 -4.01 -3.84
C ASN A 528 -37.97 -2.68 -3.47
N GLY A 529 -36.92 -2.32 -4.22
CA GLY A 529 -36.15 -1.09 -3.96
C GLY A 529 -35.21 -1.17 -2.76
N LYS A 530 -35.11 -2.33 -2.10
CA LYS A 530 -34.14 -2.58 -1.03
C LYS A 530 -33.08 -3.57 -1.52
N ARG A 531 -31.81 -3.28 -1.23
CA ARG A 531 -30.70 -4.17 -1.55
C ARG A 531 -30.65 -5.30 -0.52
N VAL A 532 -30.53 -6.54 -0.99
CA VAL A 532 -30.56 -7.76 -0.18
C VAL A 532 -29.42 -8.70 -0.60
N VAL A 533 -28.83 -9.38 0.38
CA VAL A 533 -27.80 -10.40 0.15
C VAL A 533 -28.48 -11.76 0.01
N ILE A 534 -28.26 -12.42 -1.13
CA ILE A 534 -28.80 -13.74 -1.42
C ILE A 534 -27.67 -14.77 -1.28
N CYS A 535 -27.84 -15.74 -0.38
CA CYS A 535 -26.94 -16.89 -0.30
C CYS A 535 -27.21 -17.86 -1.45
N VAL A 536 -26.17 -18.27 -2.18
CA VAL A 536 -26.26 -19.21 -3.30
C VAL A 536 -25.37 -20.41 -3.03
N ASP A 537 -25.91 -21.62 -3.12
CA ASP A 537 -25.09 -22.83 -2.98
C ASP A 537 -24.06 -22.88 -4.13
N LYS A 538 -22.77 -22.93 -3.79
CA LYS A 538 -21.68 -23.00 -4.77
C LYS A 538 -21.74 -24.29 -5.59
N ASN A 539 -22.45 -25.31 -5.12
CA ASN A 539 -22.62 -26.60 -5.80
C ASN A 539 -23.83 -26.64 -6.74
N GLN A 540 -24.66 -25.58 -6.81
CA GLN A 540 -25.69 -25.50 -7.84
C GLN A 540 -25.09 -25.11 -9.19
N LEU A 541 -25.09 -26.07 -10.12
CA LEU A 541 -24.79 -25.88 -11.54
C LEU A 541 -25.68 -24.76 -12.13
N GLY A 542 -25.09 -23.57 -12.29
CA GLY A 542 -25.77 -22.37 -12.82
C GLY A 542 -25.44 -21.06 -12.09
N ALA A 543 -24.75 -21.10 -10.95
CA ALA A 543 -24.46 -19.90 -10.15
C ALA A 543 -23.22 -19.10 -10.61
N GLN A 544 -22.44 -19.58 -11.57
CA GLN A 544 -21.28 -18.87 -12.11
C GLN A 544 -21.47 -18.55 -13.60
N GLY A 545 -21.74 -17.27 -13.91
CA GLY A 545 -21.57 -16.67 -15.23
C GLY A 545 -22.76 -16.78 -16.19
N GLY A 546 -23.34 -15.63 -16.54
CA GLY A 546 -24.15 -15.39 -17.75
C GLY A 546 -25.39 -16.25 -17.93
N GLN A 547 -26.56 -15.80 -17.46
CA GLN A 547 -27.83 -16.49 -17.72
C GLN A 547 -28.21 -16.37 -19.21
N GLN A 548 -27.84 -17.35 -20.02
CA GLN A 548 -28.51 -17.60 -21.30
C GLN A 548 -29.87 -18.23 -21.01
N CYS A 549 -30.94 -17.68 -21.59
CA CYS A 549 -32.27 -18.29 -21.52
C CYS A 549 -32.20 -19.75 -21.98
N GLN A 550 -32.97 -20.65 -21.34
CA GLN A 550 -33.11 -22.01 -21.85
C GLN A 550 -33.67 -21.94 -23.28
N SER A 551 -32.99 -22.58 -24.22
CA SER A 551 -33.49 -22.65 -25.58
C SER A 551 -34.79 -23.46 -25.63
N GLN A 552 -35.62 -23.22 -26.65
CA GLN A 552 -36.88 -23.97 -26.82
C GLN A 552 -36.66 -25.49 -26.82
N ASP A 553 -35.54 -25.96 -27.38
CA ASP A 553 -35.16 -27.37 -27.38
C ASP A 553 -34.79 -27.89 -26.00
N GLN A 554 -34.14 -27.07 -25.17
CA GLN A 554 -33.84 -27.44 -23.77
C GLN A 554 -35.12 -27.53 -22.94
N ILE A 555 -36.07 -26.63 -23.18
CA ILE A 555 -37.38 -26.64 -22.51
C ILE A 555 -38.14 -27.93 -22.86
N GLU A 556 -38.21 -28.31 -24.13
CA GLU A 556 -38.92 -29.53 -24.52
C GLU A 556 -38.23 -30.80 -24.02
N ARG A 557 -36.89 -30.83 -23.97
CA ARG A 557 -36.15 -31.95 -23.35
C ARG A 557 -36.43 -32.07 -21.86
N LEU A 558 -36.44 -30.96 -21.12
CA LEU A 558 -36.71 -30.96 -19.68
C LEU A 558 -38.16 -31.33 -19.38
N LYS A 559 -39.13 -30.89 -20.21
CA LYS A 559 -40.52 -31.35 -20.09
C LYS A 559 -40.65 -32.85 -20.29
N GLN A 560 -39.95 -33.41 -21.28
CA GLN A 560 -39.92 -34.87 -21.49
C GLN A 560 -39.27 -35.59 -20.31
N ASP A 561 -38.20 -35.04 -19.73
CA ASP A 561 -37.54 -35.62 -18.56
C ASP A 561 -38.49 -35.62 -17.35
N CYS A 562 -39.16 -34.51 -17.02
CA CYS A 562 -40.19 -34.47 -15.98
C CYS A 562 -41.27 -35.55 -16.21
N LYS A 563 -41.76 -35.65 -17.45
CA LYS A 563 -42.80 -36.61 -17.82
C LYS A 563 -42.31 -38.07 -17.70
N SER A 564 -41.05 -38.33 -18.03
CA SER A 564 -40.44 -39.66 -17.88
C SER A 564 -40.33 -40.09 -16.41
N ARG A 565 -40.26 -39.11 -15.49
CA ARG A 565 -40.25 -39.31 -14.04
C ARG A 565 -41.66 -39.35 -13.43
N GLY A 566 -42.70 -39.34 -14.26
CA GLY A 566 -44.09 -39.32 -13.82
C GLY A 566 -44.52 -37.98 -13.21
N GLN A 567 -43.79 -36.90 -13.52
CA GLN A 567 -44.07 -35.55 -13.05
C GLN A 567 -44.61 -34.66 -14.15
N ASP A 568 -45.51 -33.74 -13.81
CA ASP A 568 -45.95 -32.71 -14.74
C ASP A 568 -44.87 -31.63 -14.85
N ALA A 569 -44.75 -31.01 -16.03
CA ALA A 569 -43.78 -29.97 -16.27
C ALA A 569 -44.48 -28.62 -16.43
N GLN A 570 -44.14 -27.64 -15.60
CA GLN A 570 -44.60 -26.27 -15.70
C GLN A 570 -43.46 -25.37 -16.19
N VAL A 571 -43.74 -24.50 -17.16
CA VAL A 571 -42.76 -23.51 -17.62
C VAL A 571 -43.04 -22.17 -16.95
N GLU A 572 -42.06 -21.64 -16.21
CA GLU A 572 -42.12 -20.32 -15.59
C GLU A 572 -41.16 -19.35 -16.29
N THR A 573 -41.58 -18.10 -16.48
CA THR A 573 -40.71 -17.06 -17.03
C THR A 573 -40.07 -16.28 -15.89
N ARG A 574 -38.74 -16.36 -15.74
CA ARG A 574 -37.96 -15.61 -14.74
C ARG A 574 -36.98 -14.69 -15.46
N GLY A 575 -37.12 -13.38 -15.22
CA GLY A 575 -36.29 -12.37 -15.88
C GLY A 575 -36.46 -12.30 -17.41
N GLY A 576 -37.64 -12.67 -17.94
CA GLY A 576 -37.90 -12.73 -19.38
C GLY A 576 -37.43 -14.02 -20.07
N CYS A 577 -36.76 -14.93 -19.36
CA CYS A 577 -36.36 -16.24 -19.88
C CYS A 577 -37.31 -17.35 -19.36
N PRO A 578 -37.75 -18.28 -20.21
CA PRO A 578 -38.54 -19.45 -19.80
C PRO A 578 -37.69 -20.55 -19.14
N TRP A 579 -38.24 -21.19 -18.10
CA TRP A 579 -37.61 -22.25 -17.31
C TRP A 579 -38.60 -23.37 -17.00
N VAL A 580 -38.18 -24.64 -17.11
CA VAL A 580 -39.03 -25.80 -16.78
C VAL A 580 -38.86 -26.24 -15.33
N ILE A 581 -39.97 -26.42 -14.62
CA ILE A 581 -40.04 -26.96 -13.26
C ILE A 581 -40.93 -28.22 -13.30
N CYS A 582 -40.42 -29.34 -12.78
CA CYS A 582 -41.21 -30.56 -12.64
C CYS A 582 -42.02 -30.53 -11.33
N ILE A 583 -43.32 -30.79 -11.39
CA ILE A 583 -44.25 -30.70 -10.26
C ILE A 583 -45.09 -31.98 -10.20
N GLY A 584 -45.10 -32.62 -9.03
CA GLY A 584 -45.98 -33.74 -8.71
C GLY A 584 -45.40 -35.12 -9.02
N GLY A 585 -45.34 -35.98 -8.01
CA GLY A 585 -45.08 -37.42 -8.14
C GLY A 585 -45.34 -38.05 -6.78
N GLU A 586 -46.33 -38.95 -6.69
CA GLU A 586 -46.62 -39.66 -5.44
C GLU A 586 -45.41 -40.51 -5.05
N THR A 587 -44.79 -40.18 -3.92
CA THR A 587 -43.72 -40.97 -3.32
C THR A 587 -44.22 -42.38 -2.97
N GLN A 588 -43.88 -43.38 -3.78
CA GLN A 588 -43.92 -44.77 -3.35
C GLN A 588 -42.88 -44.96 -2.24
N LYS A 589 -43.37 -45.21 -1.02
CA LYS A 589 -42.56 -45.58 0.15
C LYS A 589 -41.81 -46.89 -0.13
N GLN A 590 -40.50 -46.82 -0.32
CA GLN A 590 -39.61 -47.96 -0.07
C GLN A 590 -39.16 -47.93 1.39
N SER A 591 -39.56 -48.97 2.12
CA SER A 591 -39.20 -49.23 3.50
C SER A 591 -37.75 -49.69 3.62
N TYR A 592 -36.92 -48.92 4.31
CA TYR A 592 -35.77 -49.45 5.04
C TYR A 592 -36.08 -49.35 6.53
N GLN A 593 -36.15 -50.51 7.17
CA GLN A 593 -36.23 -50.66 8.63
C GLN A 593 -34.90 -50.20 9.24
N GLN A 594 -34.96 -49.22 10.13
CA GLN A 594 -33.96 -49.04 11.20
C GLN A 594 -34.59 -49.38 12.55
N PRO A 595 -33.80 -49.89 13.53
CA PRO A 595 -34.30 -50.36 14.81
C PRO A 595 -34.68 -49.18 15.71
N GLY A 596 -35.70 -49.40 16.53
CA GLY A 596 -36.39 -48.35 17.29
C GLY A 596 -35.53 -47.64 18.33
N HIS A 597 -35.90 -46.39 18.58
CA HIS A 597 -35.58 -45.69 19.82
C HIS A 597 -36.84 -45.35 20.60
N VAL A 598 -36.72 -45.70 21.87
CA VAL A 598 -37.66 -45.61 22.98
C VAL A 598 -37.79 -44.15 23.43
N ALA A 599 -38.97 -43.78 23.89
CA ALA A 599 -39.25 -42.51 24.55
C ALA A 599 -38.41 -42.34 25.83
N GLY A 600 -37.76 -41.19 26.01
CA GLY A 600 -37.08 -40.86 27.26
C GLY A 600 -36.27 -39.56 27.23
N ASP A 601 -36.71 -38.62 28.06
CA ASP A 601 -35.96 -37.60 28.81
C ASP A 601 -35.27 -36.41 28.14
N LYS A 602 -35.63 -35.25 28.69
CA LYS A 602 -34.99 -33.95 28.53
C LYS A 602 -33.60 -34.00 29.16
N SER A 603 -32.56 -34.04 28.35
CA SER A 603 -31.19 -33.67 28.74
C SER A 603 -30.62 -32.79 27.63
N GLY A 604 -30.02 -31.66 28.00
CA GLY A 604 -29.40 -30.76 27.04
C GLY A 604 -28.06 -31.29 26.56
N ILE A 605 -27.41 -30.45 25.78
CA ILE A 605 -26.18 -30.76 25.06
C ILE A 605 -25.02 -30.58 26.03
N LYS A 606 -24.42 -31.70 26.45
CA LYS A 606 -23.14 -31.72 27.20
C LYS A 606 -21.97 -31.34 26.31
N CYS A 607 -20.95 -30.71 26.89
CA CYS A 607 -19.70 -30.45 26.19
C CYS A 607 -18.92 -31.77 25.95
N PRO A 608 -18.06 -31.85 24.92
CA PRO A 608 -17.38 -33.09 24.53
C PRO A 608 -16.45 -33.68 25.62
N ASP A 609 -15.97 -32.85 26.54
CA ASP A 609 -14.98 -33.19 27.55
C ASP A 609 -15.58 -33.53 28.93
N ASN A 610 -16.82 -33.15 29.22
CA ASN A 610 -17.52 -33.37 30.50
C ASN A 610 -16.73 -32.88 31.74
N ILE A 611 -15.94 -31.81 31.63
CA ILE A 611 -15.15 -31.26 32.74
C ILE A 611 -15.47 -29.78 32.90
N CYS A 612 -16.06 -29.41 34.05
CA CYS A 612 -16.29 -28.01 34.42
C CYS A 612 -14.96 -27.31 34.74
N ASP A 613 -14.39 -26.63 33.74
CA ASP A 613 -13.17 -25.84 33.89
C ASP A 613 -13.44 -24.39 34.36
N ASP A 614 -12.38 -23.63 34.62
CA ASP A 614 -12.53 -22.27 35.16
C ASP A 614 -13.12 -21.29 34.14
N TYR A 615 -13.01 -21.58 32.84
CA TYR A 615 -13.65 -20.79 31.80
C TYR A 615 -15.17 -21.01 31.82
N GLU A 616 -15.62 -22.25 31.96
CA GLU A 616 -17.04 -22.60 32.06
C GLU A 616 -17.68 -22.07 33.35
N LYS A 617 -16.95 -22.04 34.47
CA LYS A 617 -17.42 -21.40 35.72
C LYS A 617 -17.63 -19.89 35.57
N MET A 618 -16.79 -19.23 34.77
CA MET A 618 -16.91 -17.79 34.53
C MET A 618 -17.96 -17.45 33.45
N ASN A 619 -18.40 -18.45 32.68
CA ASN A 619 -19.24 -18.25 31.51
C ASN A 619 -20.40 -19.24 31.47
N SER A 620 -21.45 -18.96 32.26
CA SER A 620 -22.63 -19.83 32.48
C SER A 620 -23.48 -20.15 31.23
N TYR A 621 -23.09 -19.61 30.07
CA TYR A 621 -23.68 -19.93 28.76
C TYR A 621 -22.92 -20.99 27.97
N ALA A 622 -21.67 -21.31 28.35
CA ALA A 622 -20.80 -22.20 27.59
C ALA A 622 -21.23 -23.68 27.72
N CYS A 623 -21.40 -24.21 28.93
CA CYS A 623 -21.89 -25.58 29.17
C CYS A 623 -22.43 -25.78 30.61
N PRO A 624 -23.68 -25.37 30.90
CA PRO A 624 -24.19 -25.29 32.28
C PRO A 624 -24.41 -26.66 32.95
N GLU A 625 -24.47 -27.73 32.18
CA GLU A 625 -24.82 -29.07 32.66
C GLU A 625 -23.63 -29.79 33.31
N ASP A 626 -22.40 -29.44 32.91
CA ASP A 626 -21.17 -30.03 33.44
C ASP A 626 -20.76 -29.36 34.77
N CYS A 627 -21.22 -28.13 35.04
CA CYS A 627 -21.02 -27.40 36.30
C CYS A 627 -22.18 -27.57 37.32
N GLY A 628 -23.21 -28.35 37.00
CA GLY A 628 -24.21 -28.82 37.96
C GLY A 628 -25.31 -27.82 38.39
N GLU A 629 -25.52 -26.71 37.67
CA GLU A 629 -26.53 -25.71 38.05
C GLU A 629 -27.85 -25.87 37.27
N THR A 630 -28.96 -26.06 38.00
CA THR A 630 -30.32 -26.01 37.43
C THR A 630 -30.80 -24.57 37.28
N ARG A 631 -31.10 -24.16 36.03
CA ARG A 631 -31.67 -22.84 35.69
C ARG A 631 -33.00 -22.58 36.43
N GLN A 632 -33.06 -21.57 37.30
CA GLN A 632 -34.32 -20.93 37.67
C GLN A 632 -34.56 -19.69 36.79
N PRO A 633 -35.78 -19.49 36.23
CA PRO A 633 -36.10 -18.28 35.49
C PRO A 633 -36.51 -17.17 36.46
N GLU A 634 -35.59 -16.28 36.81
CA GLU A 634 -35.94 -15.01 37.46
C GLU A 634 -35.87 -13.81 36.51
N ASN A 635 -36.79 -12.91 36.78
CA ASN A 635 -37.22 -11.75 36.02
C ASN A 635 -36.18 -10.62 36.16
N TYR A 636 -35.48 -10.28 35.08
CA TYR A 636 -34.48 -9.20 35.11
C TYR A 636 -35.15 -7.82 35.09
N GLN A 637 -35.16 -7.14 36.23
CA GLN A 637 -35.10 -5.68 36.29
C GLN A 637 -33.61 -5.25 36.25
N GLN A 638 -33.26 -4.43 35.26
CA GLN A 638 -31.94 -3.81 35.16
C GLN A 638 -31.67 -2.88 36.35
N PRO A 639 -30.53 -2.99 37.05
CA PRO A 639 -30.06 -1.94 37.93
C PRO A 639 -29.46 -0.79 37.11
N GLN A 640 -29.99 0.41 37.30
CA GLN A 640 -29.31 1.65 36.95
C GLN A 640 -28.17 1.88 37.95
N ASN A 641 -26.92 1.71 37.52
CA ASN A 641 -25.77 2.37 38.15
C ASN A 641 -25.22 3.42 37.18
N ARG A 642 -25.35 4.66 37.62
CA ARG A 642 -24.87 5.91 37.02
C ARG A 642 -23.88 6.50 38.03
N ILE A 643 -22.85 7.22 37.54
CA ILE A 643 -21.62 7.73 38.18
C ILE A 643 -20.46 6.82 37.71
N ASP A 644 -19.53 7.21 36.82
CA ASP A 644 -18.81 8.49 36.67
C ASP A 644 -18.77 9.07 35.23
N GLN A 645 -18.60 10.39 35.19
CA GLN A 645 -18.45 11.24 34.00
C GLN A 645 -17.10 11.03 33.30
N PRO A 646 -17.02 11.14 31.96
CA PRO A 646 -15.73 11.31 31.28
C PRO A 646 -15.16 12.70 31.60
N GLN A 647 -13.93 12.73 32.14
CA GLN A 647 -13.09 13.92 32.12
C GLN A 647 -12.87 14.35 30.67
N GLN A 648 -13.12 15.64 30.41
CA GLN A 648 -12.83 16.28 29.13
C GLN A 648 -11.31 16.33 28.90
N PRO A 649 -10.83 16.17 27.66
CA PRO A 649 -9.45 16.47 27.32
C PRO A 649 -9.22 17.98 27.41
N ASP A 650 -8.05 18.37 27.93
CA ASP A 650 -7.58 19.75 28.02
C ASP A 650 -7.72 20.48 26.68
N GLN A 651 -8.64 21.44 26.65
CA GLN A 651 -8.79 22.39 25.56
C GLN A 651 -7.69 23.46 25.67
N ASN A 652 -6.75 23.41 24.73
CA ASN A 652 -5.81 24.51 24.51
C ASN A 652 -6.55 25.77 24.03
N GLN A 653 -6.47 26.82 24.88
CA GLN A 653 -6.61 28.25 24.60
C GLN A 653 -7.72 28.70 23.61
N GLU A 654 -8.96 28.72 24.10
CA GLU A 654 -9.96 29.67 23.60
C GLU A 654 -9.85 30.99 24.39
N ASN A 655 -9.71 32.10 23.66
CA ASN A 655 -9.59 33.46 24.18
C ASN A 655 -10.88 33.87 24.93
N PHE A 656 -10.87 33.86 26.26
CA PHE A 656 -11.95 34.43 27.08
C PHE A 656 -11.93 35.97 27.04
N CYS A 657 -13.01 36.58 26.55
CA CYS A 657 -13.30 37.99 26.77
C CYS A 657 -14.03 38.16 28.11
N SER A 658 -13.40 38.81 29.09
CA SER A 658 -14.03 39.10 30.39
C SER A 658 -14.91 40.35 30.31
N GLY A 659 -16.21 40.21 30.57
CA GLY A 659 -17.17 41.32 30.67
C GLY A 659 -18.40 41.18 29.76
N GLN A 660 -19.46 41.93 30.06
CA GLN A 660 -20.71 41.90 29.30
C GLN A 660 -20.52 42.54 27.91
N ALA A 661 -20.89 41.83 26.84
CA ALA A 661 -20.70 42.31 25.47
C ALA A 661 -21.47 43.62 25.21
N PRO A 662 -20.83 44.65 24.62
CA PRO A 662 -21.50 45.91 24.31
C PRO A 662 -22.50 45.76 23.17
N SER A 663 -23.60 46.52 23.21
CA SER A 663 -24.56 46.55 22.10
C SER A 663 -23.99 47.34 20.93
N CYS A 664 -23.52 46.66 19.88
CA CYS A 664 -23.07 47.29 18.65
C CYS A 664 -24.27 47.54 17.71
N ALA A 665 -24.68 48.80 17.52
CA ALA A 665 -25.69 49.21 16.53
C ALA A 665 -25.02 50.09 15.45
N PRO A 666 -25.43 50.02 14.16
CA PRO A 666 -26.67 49.42 13.68
C PRO A 666 -26.56 48.00 13.10
N ASN A 667 -25.37 47.46 12.76
CA ASN A 667 -25.27 46.18 12.05
C ASN A 667 -23.98 45.39 12.38
N GLY A 668 -23.98 44.69 13.51
CA GLY A 668 -23.06 43.57 13.71
C GLY A 668 -22.96 43.10 15.16
N ALA A 669 -22.94 41.79 15.39
CA ALA A 669 -22.67 41.23 16.71
C ALA A 669 -21.21 41.52 17.10
N PRO A 670 -20.93 41.94 18.35
CA PRO A 670 -19.56 42.04 18.83
C PRO A 670 -18.88 40.66 18.79
N TYR A 671 -17.60 40.63 18.46
CA TYR A 671 -16.78 39.41 18.52
C TYR A 671 -15.53 39.65 19.38
N CYS A 672 -14.98 38.57 19.94
CA CYS A 672 -13.84 38.63 20.85
C CYS A 672 -12.53 38.56 20.06
N GLN A 673 -11.66 39.56 20.21
CA GLN A 673 -10.32 39.55 19.61
C GLN A 673 -9.31 40.00 20.68
N ASN A 674 -8.31 39.16 20.96
CA ASN A 674 -7.27 39.40 21.97
C ASN A 674 -7.81 39.76 23.38
N GLY A 675 -8.89 39.10 23.81
CA GLY A 675 -9.49 39.32 25.13
C GLY A 675 -10.37 40.58 25.25
N ASN A 676 -10.56 41.35 24.17
CA ASN A 676 -11.44 42.53 24.15
C ASN A 676 -12.62 42.35 23.18
N TRP A 677 -13.78 42.90 23.55
CA TRP A 677 -14.96 42.96 22.68
C TRP A 677 -14.75 44.01 21.57
N VAL A 678 -14.87 43.59 20.30
CA VAL A 678 -14.74 44.45 19.13
C VAL A 678 -16.07 44.50 18.37
N CYS A 679 -16.55 45.71 18.05
CA CYS A 679 -17.68 45.90 17.15
C CYS A 679 -17.18 45.98 15.69
N PRO A 680 -17.76 45.26 14.73
CA PRO A 680 -17.42 45.41 13.32
C PRO A 680 -17.80 46.83 12.83
N SER A 681 -16.90 47.44 12.05
CA SER A 681 -17.13 48.76 11.46
C SER A 681 -18.14 48.65 10.31
N ALA A 682 -19.09 49.57 10.22
CA ALA A 682 -20.04 49.61 9.10
C ALA A 682 -19.28 49.78 7.76
N PRO A 683 -19.69 49.08 6.69
CA PRO A 683 -19.05 49.20 5.39
C PRO A 683 -19.11 50.65 4.92
N GLN A 684 -17.95 51.24 4.60
CA GLN A 684 -17.88 52.56 4.00
C GLN A 684 -18.56 52.50 2.63
N GLN A 685 -19.54 53.39 2.40
CA GLN A 685 -20.14 53.57 1.09
C GLN A 685 -19.08 54.12 0.14
N GLU A 686 -18.68 53.27 -0.80
CA GLU A 686 -17.82 53.62 -1.92
C GLU A 686 -18.57 54.60 -2.83
N GLN A 687 -18.05 55.82 -2.94
CA GLN A 687 -18.56 56.84 -3.85
C GLN A 687 -18.28 56.38 -5.29
N VAL A 688 -19.35 56.17 -6.06
CA VAL A 688 -19.29 55.96 -7.51
C VAL A 688 -18.79 57.25 -8.18
N PRO A 689 -17.67 57.24 -8.93
CA PRO A 689 -17.26 58.37 -9.75
C PRO A 689 -18.14 58.50 -11.00
N GLN A 690 -18.57 59.73 -11.29
CA GLN A 690 -19.26 60.10 -12.53
C GLN A 690 -18.35 59.91 -13.75
N GLN A 691 -18.85 59.25 -14.81
CA GLN A 691 -18.25 59.29 -16.15
C GLN A 691 -18.97 60.29 -17.06
N PRO A 692 -18.26 60.89 -18.05
CA PRO A 692 -18.77 61.97 -18.91
C PRO A 692 -19.61 61.43 -20.10
N PRO A 693 -20.35 62.32 -20.80
CA PRO A 693 -21.32 61.93 -21.82
C PRO A 693 -20.64 61.50 -23.13
N GLN A 694 -21.07 60.37 -23.68
CA GLN A 694 -20.75 59.98 -25.06
C GLN A 694 -21.97 60.05 -25.98
N GLU A 695 -21.67 60.46 -27.21
CA GLU A 695 -22.53 60.88 -28.30
C GLU A 695 -23.42 59.76 -28.87
N GLN A 696 -24.57 60.20 -29.40
CA GLN A 696 -25.54 59.41 -30.15
C GLN A 696 -25.04 59.13 -31.58
N GLN A 697 -25.22 57.91 -32.09
CA GLN A 697 -25.61 57.62 -33.49
C GLN A 697 -25.96 56.13 -33.70
N PRO A 698 -26.65 55.73 -34.80
CA PRO A 698 -28.06 55.37 -34.75
C PRO A 698 -28.38 53.90 -35.11
N THR A 699 -29.59 53.53 -34.70
CA THR A 699 -30.29 52.25 -34.88
C THR A 699 -30.49 51.87 -36.35
N GLN A 700 -30.23 50.59 -36.68
CA GLN A 700 -30.77 49.91 -37.87
C GLN A 700 -31.70 48.75 -37.47
N PRO A 701 -32.68 48.37 -38.31
CA PRO A 701 -33.87 47.63 -37.90
C PRO A 701 -33.69 46.10 -37.98
N ILE A 702 -34.31 45.42 -37.02
CA ILE A 702 -34.42 43.96 -36.94
C ILE A 702 -35.52 43.48 -37.88
N GLU A 703 -35.18 42.56 -38.79
CA GLU A 703 -36.10 41.90 -39.72
C GLU A 703 -36.44 40.49 -39.18
N GLN A 704 -37.73 40.20 -39.02
CA GLN A 704 -38.26 38.91 -38.55
C GLN A 704 -38.40 37.92 -39.72
N PRO A 705 -38.12 36.61 -39.54
CA PRO A 705 -38.47 35.60 -40.54
C PRO A 705 -39.90 35.11 -40.37
N GLN A 706 -40.65 35.11 -41.49
CA GLN A 706 -41.99 34.54 -41.61
C GLN A 706 -41.95 33.03 -41.90
N THR A 707 -42.88 32.31 -41.29
CA THR A 707 -43.29 30.94 -41.61
C THR A 707 -43.97 30.85 -42.98
N PRO A 708 -43.85 29.71 -43.71
CA PRO A 708 -45.09 29.11 -44.21
C PRO A 708 -45.14 27.56 -44.24
N ALA A 709 -46.28 27.06 -43.74
CA ALA A 709 -47.22 26.03 -44.23
C ALA A 709 -46.78 24.68 -44.86
N PRO A 710 -47.58 23.59 -44.67
CA PRO A 710 -47.20 22.21 -44.96
C PRO A 710 -47.65 21.73 -46.36
N ILE A 711 -46.86 20.83 -46.97
CA ILE A 711 -47.18 20.17 -48.25
C ILE A 711 -47.49 18.68 -48.03
N GLN A 712 -48.51 18.24 -48.75
CA GLN A 712 -49.24 16.98 -48.67
C GLN A 712 -48.48 15.79 -49.28
N THR A 713 -48.70 14.62 -48.67
CA THR A 713 -48.38 13.28 -49.17
C THR A 713 -49.30 12.88 -50.34
N PRO A 714 -48.81 12.03 -51.26
CA PRO A 714 -49.68 10.95 -51.71
C PRO A 714 -49.02 9.56 -51.70
N GLU A 715 -49.90 8.59 -51.54
CA GLU A 715 -49.75 7.13 -51.49
C GLU A 715 -49.82 6.52 -52.90
N ILE A 716 -49.22 5.33 -53.12
CA ILE A 716 -49.70 4.15 -53.92
C ILE A 716 -48.52 3.22 -54.34
N THR A 717 -48.43 2.06 -53.67
CA THR A 717 -48.40 0.61 -54.08
C THR A 717 -47.83 0.09 -55.46
N PRO A 718 -47.57 -1.23 -55.67
CA PRO A 718 -46.21 -1.76 -55.96
C PRO A 718 -45.99 -2.66 -57.22
N SER A 719 -44.70 -2.95 -57.51
CA SER A 719 -44.10 -4.14 -58.21
C SER A 719 -44.31 -4.30 -59.75
N PRO A 720 -43.54 -5.13 -60.52
CA PRO A 720 -42.29 -5.89 -60.27
C PRO A 720 -41.14 -5.66 -61.31
N ALA A 721 -39.99 -6.31 -61.10
CA ALA A 721 -38.74 -6.31 -61.92
C ALA A 721 -38.90 -6.95 -63.34
N PRO A 722 -37.95 -6.77 -64.30
CA PRO A 722 -36.66 -7.49 -64.31
C PRO A 722 -35.41 -6.79 -64.93
N VAL A 723 -34.23 -7.21 -64.43
CA VAL A 723 -32.90 -7.45 -65.07
C VAL A 723 -32.43 -6.62 -66.29
N THR A 724 -31.32 -5.87 -66.15
CA THR A 724 -30.00 -6.04 -66.85
C THR A 724 -29.10 -4.78 -66.76
N GLY A 725 -27.81 -5.00 -66.45
CA GLY A 725 -26.69 -4.29 -67.08
C GLY A 725 -26.32 -2.87 -66.65
N GLY A 726 -25.23 -2.75 -65.89
CA GLY A 726 -24.15 -1.77 -66.10
C GLY A 726 -24.43 -0.27 -65.91
N VAL A 727 -23.79 0.32 -64.90
CA VAL A 727 -22.92 1.52 -64.95
C VAL A 727 -22.79 2.02 -63.50
N ILE A 728 -21.55 2.04 -62.98
CA ILE A 728 -21.22 2.69 -61.71
C ILE A 728 -21.12 4.20 -61.99
N THR A 729 -22.18 4.95 -61.71
CA THR A 729 -22.12 6.40 -61.53
C THR A 729 -21.96 6.69 -60.05
N GLY A 730 -20.78 7.20 -59.65
CA GLY A 730 -20.52 7.68 -58.30
C GLY A 730 -21.43 8.85 -57.96
N ARG A 731 -22.19 8.73 -56.86
CA ARG A 731 -22.78 9.88 -56.17
C ARG A 731 -21.69 10.53 -55.35
N VAL A 732 -21.32 11.75 -55.73
CA VAL A 732 -20.68 12.71 -54.83
C VAL A 732 -21.73 13.09 -53.79
N ILE A 733 -21.53 12.66 -52.55
CA ILE A 733 -22.22 13.23 -51.38
C ILE A 733 -21.32 14.39 -50.92
N THR A 734 -21.70 15.60 -51.29
CA THR A 734 -21.23 16.80 -50.59
C THR A 734 -21.94 16.87 -49.25
N SER A 735 -21.24 16.59 -48.16
CA SER A 735 -21.69 16.96 -46.82
C SER A 735 -21.23 18.37 -46.51
N GLU A 736 -22.17 19.28 -46.24
CA GLU A 736 -21.91 20.61 -45.69
C GLU A 736 -21.29 20.47 -44.29
N TYR A 737 -19.96 20.54 -44.20
CA TYR A 737 -19.25 20.82 -42.95
C TYR A 737 -19.15 22.34 -42.80
N GLY A 738 -20.21 22.92 -42.27
CA GLY A 738 -20.29 24.33 -41.90
C GLY A 738 -21.01 24.46 -40.57
N ASN A 739 -20.35 24.09 -39.48
CA ASN A 739 -20.73 24.58 -38.16
C ASN A 739 -19.49 24.61 -37.26
N GLU A 740 -18.99 25.82 -37.03
CA GLU A 740 -17.89 26.15 -36.14
C GLU A 740 -18.33 25.90 -34.69
N ASN A 741 -18.13 24.67 -34.16
CA ASN A 741 -18.02 24.36 -32.72
C ASN A 741 -17.81 22.87 -32.37
N SER A 742 -17.47 21.97 -33.30
CA SER A 742 -17.19 20.56 -32.96
C SER A 742 -15.70 20.27 -32.74
N ARG A 743 -15.42 19.75 -31.56
CA ARG A 743 -14.11 19.46 -30.95
C ARG A 743 -13.58 18.10 -31.42
N SER A 744 -13.40 17.91 -32.74
CA SER A 744 -12.91 16.64 -33.31
C SER A 744 -11.49 16.70 -33.91
N GLY A 745 -10.80 17.85 -33.81
CA GLY A 745 -9.41 18.00 -34.25
C GLY A 745 -8.38 17.43 -33.27
N ASP A 746 -8.75 17.24 -31.99
CA ASP A 746 -7.81 16.89 -30.92
C ASP A 746 -7.51 15.38 -30.85
N SER A 747 -8.36 14.50 -31.38
CA SER A 747 -8.17 13.03 -31.32
C SER A 747 -7.10 12.50 -32.30
N PHE A 748 -6.78 13.26 -33.35
CA PHE A 748 -5.74 12.89 -34.32
C PHE A 748 -4.33 13.06 -33.76
N LEU A 749 -4.15 14.04 -32.87
CA LEU A 749 -2.86 14.37 -32.26
C LEU A 749 -2.51 13.41 -31.11
N ASP A 750 -3.47 13.03 -30.26
CA ASP A 750 -3.22 12.14 -29.12
C ASP A 750 -2.80 10.71 -29.54
N TYR A 751 -3.27 10.20 -30.68
CA TYR A 751 -2.90 8.87 -31.19
C TYR A 751 -1.41 8.77 -31.57
N TRP A 752 -0.78 9.89 -31.95
CA TRP A 752 0.63 9.94 -32.37
C TRP A 752 1.58 10.40 -31.26
N PHE A 753 1.10 11.12 -30.24
CA PHE A 753 1.97 11.72 -29.22
C PHE A 753 2.29 10.82 -28.01
N ASN A 754 1.57 9.71 -27.82
CA ASN A 754 1.72 8.82 -26.66
C ASN A 754 2.32 7.43 -26.96
N ARG A 755 3.15 7.30 -28.01
CA ARG A 755 3.95 6.09 -28.27
C ARG A 755 5.45 6.36 -28.32
#